data_AF-A0A0G7ZNA1-F1
#
_entry.id   AF-A0A0G7ZNA1-F1
#
_cell.length_a   1.000
_cell.length_b   1.000
_cell.length_c   1.000
_cell.angle_alpha   90.00
_cell.angle_beta   90.00
_cell.angle_gamma   90.00
#
_symmetry.space_group_name_H-M   'P 1'
#
loop_
_entity.id
_entity.type
_entity.pdbx_description
1 polymer ?
#
loop_
_entity_poly.entity_id
_entity_poly.type
_entity_poly.pdbx_seq_one_letter_code
_entity_poly.pdbx_strand_id
1 'polypeptide(L)'
;MFKTLNFNKFIEYLDSNKPRYEVEKEASNYLIEGINRTEEYALQSEEEIFKNEGNIAIALRNFLEIFLIDFIPKRIELNPQFNDFDYDKYYKLGSSNERIIELDREWNIINKDIKDALHFIKNIANNASHNNKNKFVEINKSKIVMCLDYIYNILYWFYDLNSKKDFVSNRYYKPNEKEPTANIKIKQTFSHEPYKTIVINDDKILNVLFDEGKKFFIPIYQRNFSWTKSEIDELFLDLEKRIIDQKNHFFGLVTLSNTNNFKKIGSKKINLLKIVDGQQRFTTIALFVKALYIHYLRALKNNIIKIDSKLAKFINNKNLPIDRFDDEISIKIFELIWKNEKFSKFEENEFKNNNLFEIYKYLFKKIADFKKVKNEYETVIGNLDKLYWALKKLVIGINWTKDYDEFELFESINSKGVPLTNFNIFKNYIISLASNKDYEYENEVGEIGLIFNDQSREISELFDKYIINKINNWLKKNSTKDFEKITNSFFNSYINFYSNNKPNEKRLFSQFKSIFVEQLKQKFGKIDNFSFKEFEKILVDLSVFLNIYLFLNVGTYSIWKQSPALSEFYKYFHTLAGTSFINILVPYLISEENVVFTENGSIVRIKNPKEFQEILKFLEIWRIRLGVVNSKLNYAVKIFPFSKKFNQILDKNKGNGILNNSFLDLLKSTIADEDNFLKFPDDKKFYNTLANEPIYNQQILKDVILKIVQSEDKFINETNYSKYEMYPIIEKDLKKRSEKWNNFLQGFDNLKEESYFKLGNYFSHKNNKEIKKNEKEDFNNLLLNIQEDNITINKNGFFEILSISNLNSYYGKDINEYFLARSKYLAQKALEIFNIN
;
A
#
# COMPACT_ATOMS: atom_id res chain seq x y z
N MET A 1 7.60 -36.52 29.85
CA MET A 1 8.01 -37.22 28.60
C MET A 1 8.43 -36.25 27.51
N PHE A 2 7.71 -35.16 27.23
CA PHE A 2 8.00 -34.20 26.13
C PHE A 2 9.23 -33.28 26.30
N LYS A 3 10.08 -33.47 27.32
CA LYS A 3 11.32 -32.67 27.51
C LYS A 3 12.52 -33.21 26.74
N THR A 4 12.43 -34.37 26.09
CA THR A 4 13.62 -35.09 25.60
C THR A 4 13.77 -35.19 24.07
N LEU A 5 12.93 -34.52 23.25
CA LEU A 5 12.98 -34.63 21.76
C LEU A 5 13.24 -36.09 21.33
N ASN A 6 12.29 -36.97 21.64
CA ASN A 6 12.49 -38.40 21.42
C ASN A 6 11.14 -39.05 21.10
N PHE A 7 10.80 -39.05 19.82
CA PHE A 7 9.58 -39.66 19.30
C PHE A 7 9.40 -41.13 19.67
N ASN A 8 10.49 -41.90 19.83
CA ASN A 8 10.42 -43.31 20.24
C ASN A 8 9.79 -43.48 21.63
N LYS A 9 10.01 -42.54 22.57
CA LYS A 9 9.33 -42.55 23.88
C LYS A 9 7.84 -42.21 23.79
N PHE A 10 7.45 -41.42 22.78
CA PHE A 10 6.05 -41.13 22.51
C PHE A 10 5.35 -42.37 21.94
N ILE A 11 5.98 -43.08 21.00
CA ILE A 11 5.47 -44.36 20.49
C ILE A 11 5.39 -45.42 21.59
N GLU A 12 6.42 -45.59 22.41
CA GLU A 12 6.38 -46.49 23.57
C GLU A 12 5.21 -46.15 24.52
N TYR A 13 4.92 -44.85 24.72
CA TYR A 13 3.76 -44.38 25.48
C TYR A 13 2.43 -44.71 24.77
N LEU A 14 2.33 -44.58 23.45
CA LEU A 14 1.11 -44.95 22.71
C LEU A 14 0.87 -46.47 22.74
N ASP A 15 1.93 -47.27 22.56
CA ASP A 15 1.89 -48.73 22.55
C ASP A 15 1.54 -49.30 23.94
N SER A 16 2.10 -48.72 25.01
CA SER A 16 1.79 -49.12 26.38
C SER A 16 0.38 -48.73 26.85
N ASN A 17 -0.28 -47.78 26.17
CA ASN A 17 -1.66 -47.39 26.43
C ASN A 17 -2.69 -48.08 25.51
N LYS A 18 -2.27 -49.05 24.68
CA LYS A 18 -3.10 -49.86 23.76
C LYS A 18 -4.07 -49.01 22.91
N PRO A 19 -3.67 -48.54 21.71
CA PRO A 19 -4.56 -47.77 20.86
C PRO A 19 -5.84 -48.57 20.55
N ARG A 20 -6.99 -47.90 20.55
CA ARG A 20 -8.29 -48.52 20.26
C ARG A 20 -8.42 -49.01 18.81
N TYR A 21 -7.50 -48.59 17.93
CA TYR A 21 -7.44 -48.95 16.51
C TYR A 21 -5.97 -49.03 16.06
N GLU A 22 -5.60 -50.11 15.37
CA GLU A 22 -4.25 -50.31 14.82
C GLU A 22 -3.96 -49.32 13.68
N VAL A 23 -2.80 -48.68 13.71
CA VAL A 23 -2.28 -47.93 12.56
C VAL A 23 -1.56 -48.92 11.65
N GLU A 24 -1.83 -48.89 10.35
CA GLU A 24 -1.06 -49.68 9.38
C GLU A 24 0.44 -49.43 9.55
N LYS A 25 1.20 -50.51 9.70
CA LYS A 25 2.64 -50.49 10.04
C LYS A 25 3.48 -49.61 9.10
N GLU A 26 3.12 -49.55 7.82
CA GLU A 26 3.83 -48.77 6.81
C GLU A 26 3.59 -47.26 6.92
N ALA A 27 2.33 -46.83 7.12
CA ALA A 27 2.00 -45.41 7.31
C ALA A 27 2.63 -44.84 8.59
N SER A 28 2.71 -45.66 9.66
CA SER A 28 3.46 -45.29 10.87
C SER A 28 4.92 -45.03 10.52
N ASN A 29 5.61 -45.94 9.82
CA ASN A 29 7.05 -45.84 9.54
C ASN A 29 7.44 -44.55 8.79
N TYR A 30 6.64 -44.12 7.81
CA TYR A 30 6.93 -42.89 7.06
C TYR A 30 6.65 -41.61 7.88
N LEU A 31 5.63 -41.62 8.76
CA LEU A 31 5.42 -40.54 9.72
C LEU A 31 6.57 -40.47 10.74
N ILE A 32 7.04 -41.63 11.24
CA ILE A 32 8.19 -41.74 12.15
C ILE A 32 9.43 -41.10 11.51
N GLU A 33 9.70 -41.43 10.24
CA GLU A 33 10.88 -40.94 9.54
C GLU A 33 10.86 -39.41 9.35
N GLY A 34 9.72 -38.83 8.97
CA GLY A 34 9.57 -37.38 8.82
C GLY A 34 9.75 -36.62 10.14
N ILE A 35 9.27 -37.18 11.24
CA ILE A 35 9.39 -36.61 12.59
C ILE A 35 10.83 -36.70 13.08
N ASN A 36 11.47 -37.88 12.97
CA ASN A 36 12.85 -38.09 13.39
C ASN A 36 13.82 -37.15 12.65
N ARG A 37 13.66 -36.99 11.33
CA ARG A 37 14.44 -36.02 10.55
C ARG A 37 14.23 -34.59 11.04
N THR A 38 13.00 -34.22 11.39
CA THR A 38 12.69 -32.89 11.93
C THR A 38 13.29 -32.68 13.34
N GLU A 39 13.33 -33.72 14.18
CA GLU A 39 14.02 -33.70 15.47
C GLU A 39 15.53 -33.56 15.32
N GLU A 40 16.15 -34.26 14.37
CA GLU A 40 17.57 -34.14 14.05
C GLU A 40 17.93 -32.70 13.66
N TYR A 41 17.13 -32.06 12.81
CA TYR A 41 17.33 -30.65 12.44
C TYR A 41 17.12 -29.68 13.61
N ALA A 42 16.24 -29.99 14.56
CA ALA A 42 16.03 -29.17 15.75
C ALA A 42 17.26 -29.16 16.67
N LEU A 43 18.09 -30.20 16.63
CA LEU A 43 19.31 -30.32 17.45
C LEU A 43 20.51 -29.58 16.84
N GLN A 44 20.48 -29.29 15.53
CA GLN A 44 21.56 -28.60 14.80
C GLN A 44 21.75 -27.14 15.25
N SER A 45 22.90 -26.57 14.86
CA SER A 45 23.19 -25.13 15.01
C SER A 45 22.39 -24.28 14.01
N GLU A 46 22.20 -22.98 14.28
CA GLU A 46 21.46 -22.09 13.36
C GLU A 46 22.12 -21.99 11.96
N GLU A 47 23.44 -22.12 11.86
CA GLU A 47 24.14 -22.13 10.56
C GLU A 47 23.87 -23.40 9.76
N GLU A 48 23.75 -24.55 10.43
CA GLU A 48 23.41 -25.82 9.78
C GLU A 48 21.93 -25.87 9.39
N ILE A 49 21.04 -25.33 10.23
CA ILE A 49 19.62 -25.16 9.93
C ILE A 49 19.45 -24.30 8.67
N PHE A 50 20.19 -23.19 8.57
CA PHE A 50 20.16 -22.32 7.39
C PHE A 50 20.63 -23.03 6.12
N LYS A 51 21.67 -23.87 6.22
CA LYS A 51 22.14 -24.68 5.07
C LYS A 51 21.15 -25.76 4.67
N ASN A 52 20.32 -26.23 5.62
CA ASN A 52 19.38 -27.33 5.43
C ASN A 52 17.91 -26.88 5.29
N GLU A 53 17.61 -25.58 5.15
CA GLU A 53 16.22 -25.07 5.12
C GLU A 53 15.34 -25.79 4.08
N GLY A 54 15.88 -26.07 2.89
CA GLY A 54 15.18 -26.84 1.86
C GLY A 54 14.83 -28.26 2.30
N ASN A 55 15.78 -28.95 2.94
CA ASN A 55 15.60 -30.31 3.44
C ASN A 55 14.60 -30.36 4.62
N ILE A 56 14.62 -29.35 5.50
CA ILE A 56 13.68 -29.20 6.62
C ILE A 56 12.25 -29.01 6.08
N ALA A 57 12.07 -28.13 5.11
CA ALA A 57 10.75 -27.91 4.51
C ALA A 57 10.26 -29.12 3.69
N ILE A 58 11.15 -29.91 3.07
CA ILE A 58 10.81 -31.20 2.46
C ILE A 58 10.35 -32.21 3.54
N ALA A 59 11.08 -32.33 4.65
CA ALA A 59 10.70 -33.25 5.73
C ALA A 59 9.30 -32.93 6.29
N LEU A 60 9.01 -31.65 6.54
CA LEU A 60 7.70 -31.20 7.00
C LEU A 60 6.60 -31.36 5.95
N ARG A 61 6.93 -31.22 4.66
CA ARG A 61 5.97 -31.46 3.57
C ARG A 61 5.61 -32.94 3.47
N ASN A 62 6.60 -33.82 3.51
CA ASN A 62 6.39 -35.26 3.48
C ASN A 62 5.53 -35.69 4.67
N PHE A 63 5.83 -35.18 5.87
CA PHE A 63 4.98 -35.37 7.05
C PHE A 63 3.52 -34.96 6.76
N LEU A 64 3.28 -33.75 6.23
CA LEU A 64 1.93 -33.28 5.94
C LEU A 64 1.21 -34.13 4.88
N GLU A 65 1.91 -34.56 3.83
CA GLU A 65 1.31 -35.38 2.78
C GLU A 65 0.85 -36.73 3.33
N ILE A 66 1.73 -37.47 4.01
CA ILE A 66 1.40 -38.76 4.62
C ILE A 66 0.31 -38.59 5.68
N PHE A 67 0.44 -37.55 6.52
CA PHE A 67 -0.52 -37.28 7.58
C PHE A 67 -1.93 -37.01 7.05
N LEU A 68 -2.06 -36.19 5.99
CA LEU A 68 -3.36 -35.83 5.42
C LEU A 68 -3.96 -36.91 4.52
N ILE A 69 -3.13 -37.71 3.81
CA ILE A 69 -3.62 -38.70 2.85
C ILE A 69 -3.93 -40.04 3.53
N ASP A 70 -3.06 -40.50 4.42
CA ASP A 70 -3.15 -41.85 4.98
C ASP A 70 -3.70 -41.85 6.40
N PHE A 71 -3.25 -40.92 7.24
CA PHE A 71 -3.55 -40.96 8.68
C PHE A 71 -4.93 -40.36 9.02
N ILE A 72 -5.25 -39.17 8.52
CA ILE A 72 -6.53 -38.51 8.82
C ILE A 72 -7.74 -39.31 8.29
N PRO A 73 -7.82 -39.71 7.01
CA PRO A 73 -9.01 -40.37 6.48
C PRO A 73 -9.34 -41.68 7.21
N LYS A 74 -8.31 -42.49 7.51
CA LYS A 74 -8.47 -43.72 8.31
C LYS A 74 -8.99 -43.44 9.72
N ARG A 75 -8.54 -42.35 10.35
CA ARG A 75 -9.02 -41.95 11.69
C ARG A 75 -10.46 -41.42 11.66
N ILE A 76 -10.84 -40.72 10.60
CA ILE A 76 -12.20 -40.25 10.36
C ILE A 76 -13.14 -41.45 10.15
N GLU A 77 -12.72 -42.47 9.37
CA GLU A 77 -13.52 -43.67 9.08
C GLU A 77 -13.88 -44.47 10.35
N LEU A 78 -12.95 -44.49 11.31
CA LEU A 78 -13.13 -45.20 12.57
C LEU A 78 -13.98 -44.44 13.60
N ASN A 79 -14.35 -43.19 13.32
CA ASN A 79 -15.12 -42.34 14.22
C ASN A 79 -16.54 -42.07 13.67
N PRO A 80 -17.59 -42.60 14.32
CA PRO A 80 -18.98 -42.45 13.86
C PRO A 80 -19.48 -41.00 13.76
N GLN A 81 -18.78 -40.02 14.34
CA GLN A 81 -19.15 -38.60 14.27
C GLN A 81 -18.91 -37.97 12.90
N PHE A 82 -18.15 -38.63 12.02
CA PHE A 82 -17.82 -38.12 10.69
C PHE A 82 -18.40 -38.99 9.55
N ASN A 83 -19.55 -39.62 9.78
CA ASN A 83 -20.20 -40.51 8.81
C ASN A 83 -20.56 -39.81 7.47
N ASP A 84 -20.64 -38.48 7.44
CA ASP A 84 -20.95 -37.69 6.24
C ASP A 84 -19.69 -37.20 5.49
N PHE A 85 -18.50 -37.71 5.81
CA PHE A 85 -17.25 -37.32 5.13
C PHE A 85 -17.20 -37.83 3.68
N ASP A 86 -17.11 -36.90 2.71
CA ASP A 86 -16.98 -37.25 1.29
C ASP A 86 -15.52 -37.61 0.92
N TYR A 87 -15.18 -38.88 1.10
CA TYR A 87 -13.86 -39.43 0.78
C TYR A 87 -13.49 -39.26 -0.70
N ASP A 88 -14.44 -39.44 -1.62
CA ASP A 88 -14.19 -39.33 -3.05
C ASP A 88 -13.82 -37.90 -3.46
N LYS A 89 -14.50 -36.90 -2.88
CA LYS A 89 -14.14 -35.50 -3.04
C LYS A 89 -12.77 -35.20 -2.42
N TYR A 90 -12.48 -35.74 -1.24
CA TYR A 90 -11.24 -35.49 -0.52
C TYR A 90 -10.00 -36.06 -1.24
N TYR A 91 -10.07 -37.29 -1.77
CA TYR A 91 -8.96 -37.93 -2.50
C TYR A 91 -8.71 -37.29 -3.87
N LYS A 92 -9.70 -36.63 -4.47
CA LYS A 92 -9.54 -35.87 -5.73
C LYS A 92 -8.77 -34.55 -5.58
N LEU A 93 -8.57 -34.06 -4.35
CA LEU A 93 -7.80 -32.83 -4.10
C LEU A 93 -6.31 -33.06 -4.37
N GLY A 94 -5.67 -32.15 -5.11
CA GLY A 94 -4.32 -32.34 -5.64
C GLY A 94 -3.20 -31.88 -4.70
N SER A 95 -3.51 -31.10 -3.66
CA SER A 95 -2.51 -30.53 -2.76
C SER A 95 -2.88 -30.64 -1.27
N SER A 96 -1.85 -30.70 -0.41
CA SER A 96 -2.02 -30.63 1.06
C SER A 96 -2.74 -29.34 1.51
N ASN A 97 -2.62 -28.26 0.74
CA ASN A 97 -3.33 -27.00 1.03
C ASN A 97 -4.84 -27.12 0.81
N GLU A 98 -5.25 -27.72 -0.31
CA GLU A 98 -6.68 -27.96 -0.60
C GLU A 98 -7.28 -28.90 0.44
N ARG A 99 -6.54 -29.96 0.82
CA ARG A 99 -6.98 -30.91 1.86
C ARG A 99 -7.16 -30.28 3.24
N ILE A 100 -6.25 -29.39 3.67
CA ILE A 100 -6.42 -28.66 4.95
C ILE A 100 -7.63 -27.72 4.88
N ILE A 101 -7.83 -27.02 3.76
CA ILE A 101 -8.98 -26.11 3.58
C ILE A 101 -10.29 -26.90 3.59
N GLU A 102 -10.32 -28.09 2.98
CA GLU A 102 -11.50 -28.94 2.95
C GLU A 102 -11.86 -29.47 4.35
N LEU A 103 -10.86 -29.92 5.11
CA LEU A 103 -11.04 -30.33 6.52
C LEU A 103 -11.55 -29.18 7.40
N ASP A 104 -11.18 -27.95 7.09
CA ASP A 104 -11.62 -26.74 7.80
C ASP A 104 -13.06 -26.34 7.41
N ARG A 105 -13.39 -26.37 6.12
CA ARG A 105 -14.69 -25.94 5.57
C ARG A 105 -15.85 -26.84 5.95
N GLU A 106 -15.65 -28.15 5.96
CA GLU A 106 -16.68 -29.13 6.32
C GLU A 106 -16.72 -29.35 7.85
N TRP A 107 -15.98 -28.53 8.64
CA TRP A 107 -15.93 -28.56 10.12
C TRP A 107 -15.46 -29.90 10.72
N ASN A 108 -14.81 -30.76 9.95
CA ASN A 108 -14.37 -32.08 10.40
C ASN A 108 -13.25 -32.01 11.46
N ILE A 109 -12.45 -30.94 11.47
CA ILE A 109 -11.59 -30.62 12.61
C ILE A 109 -12.28 -29.48 13.36
N ILE A 110 -12.88 -29.73 14.52
CA ILE A 110 -13.55 -28.66 15.29
C ILE A 110 -12.54 -27.88 16.15
N ASN A 111 -11.41 -28.50 16.50
CA ASN A 111 -10.42 -27.90 17.40
C ASN A 111 -9.58 -26.83 16.69
N LYS A 112 -9.71 -25.57 17.15
CA LYS A 112 -8.99 -24.41 16.61
C LYS A 112 -7.46 -24.52 16.73
N ASP A 113 -6.94 -25.05 17.83
CA ASP A 113 -5.49 -25.19 18.03
C ASP A 113 -4.89 -26.16 17.02
N ILE A 114 -5.62 -27.20 16.62
CA ILE A 114 -5.21 -28.17 15.60
C ILE A 114 -5.23 -27.55 14.19
N LYS A 115 -6.22 -26.71 13.89
CA LYS A 115 -6.27 -25.94 12.63
C LYS A 115 -5.09 -25.00 12.50
N ASP A 116 -4.81 -24.23 13.57
CA ASP A 116 -3.71 -23.27 13.62
C ASP A 116 -2.36 -24.00 13.50
N ALA A 117 -2.21 -25.16 14.14
CA ALA A 117 -1.05 -26.03 14.03
C ALA A 117 -0.79 -26.54 12.60
N LEU A 118 -1.82 -27.08 11.92
CA LEU A 118 -1.71 -27.56 10.54
C LEU A 118 -1.35 -26.42 9.57
N HIS A 119 -1.95 -25.25 9.74
CA HIS A 119 -1.61 -24.07 8.95
C HIS A 119 -0.19 -23.57 9.21
N PHE A 120 0.29 -23.63 10.46
CA PHE A 120 1.65 -23.25 10.81
C PHE A 120 2.68 -24.17 10.15
N ILE A 121 2.53 -25.49 10.29
CA ILE A 121 3.45 -26.48 9.68
C ILE A 121 3.44 -26.33 8.15
N LYS A 122 2.26 -26.16 7.54
CA LYS A 122 2.11 -25.90 6.09
C LYS A 122 2.92 -24.69 5.63
N ASN A 123 2.84 -23.59 6.37
CA ASN A 123 3.53 -22.36 6.00
C ASN A 123 5.05 -22.53 6.03
N ILE A 124 5.58 -23.38 6.91
CA ILE A 124 7.01 -23.72 6.96
C ILE A 124 7.39 -24.71 5.84
N ALA A 125 6.60 -25.75 5.62
CA ALA A 125 6.82 -26.78 4.59
C ALA A 125 6.81 -26.23 3.15
N ASN A 126 6.09 -25.13 2.91
CA ASN A 126 6.01 -24.50 1.59
C ASN A 126 7.21 -23.61 1.25
N ASN A 127 8.17 -23.41 2.16
CA ASN A 127 9.39 -22.63 1.87
C ASN A 127 10.37 -23.34 0.91
N ALA A 128 10.30 -24.66 0.72
CA ALA A 128 11.24 -25.42 -0.12
C ALA A 128 10.95 -25.38 -1.64
N SER A 129 9.91 -24.70 -2.13
CA SER A 129 9.75 -24.56 -3.59
C SER A 129 10.74 -23.53 -4.12
N HIS A 130 11.95 -23.98 -4.47
CA HIS A 130 12.86 -23.26 -5.35
C HIS A 130 12.15 -22.91 -6.65
N ASN A 131 11.48 -21.75 -6.68
CA ASN A 131 11.17 -20.88 -7.81
C ASN A 131 10.10 -19.83 -7.49
N ASN A 132 9.50 -19.83 -6.30
CA ASN A 132 8.62 -18.73 -5.88
C ASN A 132 9.37 -17.72 -5.00
N LYS A 133 9.85 -16.63 -5.62
CA LYS A 133 10.45 -15.45 -4.97
C LYS A 133 9.45 -14.62 -4.12
N ASN A 134 8.38 -15.24 -3.62
CA ASN A 134 7.30 -14.58 -2.90
C ASN A 134 6.86 -15.41 -1.67
N LYS A 135 7.28 -14.93 -0.48
CA LYS A 135 6.94 -15.29 0.90
C LYS A 135 7.94 -16.18 1.65
N PHE A 136 8.13 -16.04 2.97
CA PHE A 136 8.21 -14.89 3.92
C PHE A 136 8.49 -15.43 5.35
N VAL A 137 8.95 -16.68 5.52
CA VAL A 137 9.10 -17.30 6.84
C VAL A 137 10.49 -17.94 6.94
N GLU A 138 11.44 -17.22 7.54
CA GLU A 138 12.78 -17.75 7.84
C GLU A 138 12.68 -18.98 8.74
N ILE A 139 13.32 -20.09 8.37
CA ILE A 139 13.31 -21.32 9.18
C ILE A 139 14.45 -21.17 10.18
N ASN A 140 14.10 -21.10 11.47
CA ASN A 140 15.07 -21.03 12.56
C ASN A 140 14.75 -22.08 13.61
N LYS A 141 15.67 -22.31 14.54
CA LYS A 141 15.55 -23.37 15.55
C LYS A 141 14.23 -23.30 16.32
N SER A 142 13.82 -22.10 16.72
CA SER A 142 12.57 -21.88 17.44
C SER A 142 11.34 -22.37 16.66
N LYS A 143 11.28 -22.10 15.35
CA LYS A 143 10.15 -22.53 14.51
C LYS A 143 10.13 -24.02 14.25
N ILE A 144 11.30 -24.66 14.12
CA ILE A 144 11.39 -26.12 13.97
C ILE A 144 10.88 -26.79 15.25
N VAL A 145 11.30 -26.30 16.41
CA VAL A 145 10.81 -26.79 17.71
C VAL A 145 9.31 -26.58 17.87
N MET A 146 8.78 -25.42 17.43
CA MET A 146 7.33 -25.20 17.41
C MET A 146 6.59 -26.13 16.46
N CYS A 147 7.16 -26.46 15.29
CA CYS A 147 6.57 -27.44 14.38
C CYS A 147 6.50 -28.82 15.04
N LEU A 148 7.56 -29.25 15.73
CA LEU A 148 7.57 -30.51 16.47
C LEU A 148 6.52 -30.54 17.59
N ASP A 149 6.39 -29.46 18.36
CA ASP A 149 5.35 -29.35 19.39
C ASP A 149 3.95 -29.46 18.77
N TYR A 150 3.72 -28.77 17.64
CA TYR A 150 2.45 -28.88 16.92
C TYR A 150 2.20 -30.28 16.35
N ILE A 151 3.21 -30.94 15.80
CA ILE A 151 3.10 -32.32 15.32
C ILE A 151 2.69 -33.25 16.47
N TYR A 152 3.31 -33.12 17.65
CA TYR A 152 2.96 -33.94 18.81
C TYR A 152 1.55 -33.67 19.34
N ASN A 153 1.13 -32.41 19.37
CA ASN A 153 -0.23 -32.06 19.78
C ASN A 153 -1.27 -32.60 18.78
N ILE A 154 -0.99 -32.53 17.48
CA ILE A 154 -1.84 -33.09 16.44
C ILE A 154 -1.94 -34.61 16.60
N LEU A 155 -0.82 -35.32 16.73
CA LEU A 155 -0.83 -36.78 16.87
C LEU A 155 -1.52 -37.23 18.16
N TYR A 156 -1.29 -36.54 19.27
CA TYR A 156 -1.98 -36.82 20.53
C TYR A 156 -3.48 -36.56 20.43
N TRP A 157 -3.90 -35.47 19.78
CA TRP A 157 -5.32 -35.17 19.60
C TRP A 157 -6.03 -36.22 18.75
N PHE A 158 -5.42 -36.66 17.65
CA PHE A 158 -5.96 -37.76 16.84
C PHE A 158 -5.88 -39.13 17.53
N TYR A 159 -4.97 -39.31 18.50
CA TYR A 159 -4.92 -40.50 19.34
C TYR A 159 -6.10 -40.55 20.35
N ASP A 160 -6.50 -39.41 20.91
CA ASP A 160 -7.58 -39.29 21.91
C ASP A 160 -8.97 -39.01 21.29
N LEU A 161 -9.26 -39.52 20.08
CA LEU A 161 -10.55 -39.34 19.36
C LEU A 161 -11.76 -40.06 20.02
N ASN A 162 -11.93 -39.89 21.33
CA ASN A 162 -13.16 -40.14 22.06
C ASN A 162 -13.34 -39.29 23.35
N SER A 163 -12.45 -38.35 23.67
CA SER A 163 -12.72 -37.44 24.78
C SER A 163 -13.62 -36.28 24.28
N LYS A 164 -14.87 -36.24 24.74
CA LYS A 164 -15.79 -35.09 24.56
C LYS A 164 -15.31 -33.81 25.27
N LYS A 165 -14.02 -33.69 25.58
CA LYS A 165 -13.43 -32.55 26.28
C LYS A 165 -12.67 -31.69 25.29
N ASP A 166 -12.86 -30.38 25.41
CA ASP A 166 -12.00 -29.42 24.72
C ASP A 166 -10.53 -29.74 25.05
N PHE A 167 -9.77 -30.17 24.04
CA PHE A 167 -8.33 -30.32 24.18
C PHE A 167 -7.73 -28.93 24.33
N VAL A 168 -7.37 -28.57 25.56
CA VAL A 168 -6.59 -27.36 25.85
C VAL A 168 -5.12 -27.73 25.69
N SER A 169 -4.46 -27.23 24.64
CA SER A 169 -3.01 -27.43 24.50
C SER A 169 -2.30 -26.80 25.71
N ASN A 170 -1.68 -27.65 26.54
CA ASN A 170 -0.72 -27.17 27.52
C ASN A 170 0.55 -26.77 26.74
N ARG A 171 0.54 -25.57 26.15
CA ARG A 171 1.68 -24.99 25.43
C ARG A 171 2.93 -25.15 26.30
N TYR A 172 3.88 -25.97 25.85
CA TYR A 172 5.12 -26.19 26.58
C TYR A 172 6.10 -25.03 26.40
N TYR A 173 5.94 -24.22 25.35
CA TYR A 173 6.52 -22.88 25.30
C TYR A 173 5.58 -21.86 25.95
N LYS A 174 5.74 -21.67 27.26
CA LYS A 174 5.38 -20.40 27.88
C LYS A 174 6.47 -19.39 27.47
N PRO A 175 6.14 -18.22 26.89
CA PRO A 175 7.12 -17.19 26.54
C PRO A 175 7.92 -16.58 27.72
N ASN A 176 7.95 -17.23 28.89
CA ASN A 176 8.41 -16.67 30.15
C ASN A 176 9.41 -17.56 30.93
N GLU A 177 9.88 -18.68 30.40
CA GLU A 177 11.04 -19.35 31.01
C GLU A 177 12.31 -18.72 30.46
N LYS A 178 12.91 -17.82 31.28
CA LYS A 178 14.18 -17.10 31.11
C LYS A 178 14.69 -17.08 29.67
N GLU A 179 14.49 -15.94 29.00
CA GLU A 179 15.18 -15.61 27.76
C GLU A 179 16.62 -16.14 27.82
N PRO A 180 17.05 -17.02 26.90
CA PRO A 180 18.45 -16.97 26.52
C PRO A 180 18.62 -15.55 26.01
N THR A 181 19.43 -14.74 26.71
CA THR A 181 19.77 -13.36 26.35
C THR A 181 19.84 -13.25 24.84
N ALA A 182 18.77 -12.74 24.24
CA ALA A 182 18.62 -12.76 22.81
C ALA A 182 19.45 -11.59 22.32
N ASN A 183 20.67 -11.87 21.89
CA ASN A 183 21.36 -11.00 20.95
C ASN A 183 20.43 -10.88 19.74
N ILE A 184 19.70 -9.76 19.65
CA ILE A 184 18.94 -9.42 18.46
C ILE A 184 19.96 -9.21 17.35
N LYS A 185 20.23 -10.25 16.55
CA LYS A 185 20.91 -10.08 15.27
C LYS A 185 19.95 -9.36 14.33
N ILE A 186 20.15 -8.06 14.14
CA ILE A 186 19.53 -7.30 13.06
C ILE A 186 19.99 -7.94 11.74
N LYS A 187 19.05 -8.19 10.83
CA LYS A 187 19.37 -8.70 9.49
C LYS A 187 20.38 -7.77 8.81
N GLN A 188 21.41 -8.37 8.22
CA GLN A 188 22.32 -7.75 7.28
C GLN A 188 21.54 -7.07 6.15
N THR A 189 21.28 -5.79 6.32
CA THR A 189 21.39 -4.82 5.24
C THR A 189 22.53 -3.91 5.65
N PHE A 190 23.42 -3.61 4.71
CA PHE A 190 24.56 -2.70 4.83
C PHE A 190 25.87 -3.35 5.30
N SER A 191 26.82 -3.30 4.36
CA SER A 191 28.15 -3.88 4.40
C SER A 191 29.13 -3.04 5.23
N HIS A 192 30.11 -3.73 5.83
CA HIS A 192 31.34 -3.21 6.47
C HIS A 192 31.20 -2.65 7.90
N GLU A 193 31.05 -3.54 8.90
CA GLU A 193 31.81 -3.57 10.17
C GLU A 193 31.33 -4.73 11.07
N PRO A 194 32.17 -5.27 11.98
CA PRO A 194 31.81 -6.39 12.86
C PRO A 194 30.78 -5.96 13.92
N TYR A 195 29.87 -6.89 14.24
CA TYR A 195 28.74 -6.79 15.18
C TYR A 195 28.98 -5.85 16.39
N LYS A 196 28.29 -4.70 16.42
CA LYS A 196 28.15 -3.84 17.61
C LYS A 196 26.90 -4.25 18.39
N THR A 197 27.04 -4.49 19.70
CA THR A 197 26.00 -5.04 20.58
C THR A 197 25.02 -3.96 21.03
N ILE A 198 23.72 -4.17 20.83
CA ILE A 198 22.65 -3.32 21.38
C ILE A 198 22.37 -3.76 22.82
N VAL A 199 22.50 -2.83 23.78
CA VAL A 199 22.14 -3.06 25.19
C VAL A 199 20.67 -2.73 25.38
N ILE A 200 19.86 -3.74 25.70
CA ILE A 200 18.45 -3.58 26.06
C ILE A 200 18.35 -3.67 27.58
N ASN A 201 17.99 -2.56 28.22
CA ASN A 201 17.65 -2.55 29.65
C ASN A 201 16.14 -2.59 29.80
N ASP A 202 15.61 -3.33 30.77
CA ASP A 202 14.20 -3.26 31.12
C ASP A 202 13.97 -2.21 32.21
N ASP A 203 12.94 -1.37 32.04
CA ASP A 203 12.50 -0.44 33.08
C ASP A 203 10.97 -0.30 33.02
N LYS A 204 10.37 0.15 34.12
CA LYS A 204 8.95 0.47 34.14
C LYS A 204 8.72 1.76 33.37
N ILE A 205 7.76 1.75 32.46
CA ILE A 205 7.45 2.93 31.63
C ILE A 205 7.16 4.19 32.46
N LEU A 206 6.49 4.03 33.61
CA LEU A 206 6.22 5.14 34.52
C LEU A 206 7.48 5.65 35.23
N ASN A 207 8.46 4.80 35.54
CA ASN A 207 9.73 5.28 36.10
C ASN A 207 10.45 6.16 35.10
N VAL A 208 10.48 5.74 33.83
CA VAL A 208 11.11 6.47 32.72
C VAL A 208 10.40 7.81 32.48
N LEU A 209 9.07 7.81 32.44
CA LEU A 209 8.27 9.03 32.24
C LEU A 209 8.36 9.99 33.44
N PHE A 210 8.43 9.46 34.67
CA PHE A 210 8.39 10.28 35.90
C PHE A 210 9.80 10.75 36.33
N ASP A 211 10.85 10.39 35.59
CA ASP A 211 12.22 10.75 35.90
C ASP A 211 12.46 12.26 35.64
N GLU A 212 12.62 13.04 36.73
CA GLU A 212 12.88 14.48 36.65
C GLU A 212 14.26 14.82 36.07
N GLY A 213 15.20 13.87 36.06
CA GLY A 213 16.53 14.05 35.48
C GLY A 213 16.55 13.84 33.96
N LYS A 214 15.44 13.44 33.36
CA LYS A 214 15.29 13.19 31.93
C LYS A 214 14.22 14.10 31.34
N LYS A 215 14.48 14.60 30.13
CA LYS A 215 13.48 15.26 29.29
C LYS A 215 13.48 14.58 27.95
N PHE A 216 12.30 14.38 27.39
CA PHE A 216 12.14 13.73 26.10
C PHE A 216 11.77 14.78 25.06
N PHE A 217 12.34 14.70 23.86
CA PHE A 217 11.82 15.41 22.70
C PHE A 217 11.54 14.42 21.57
N ILE A 218 10.55 14.78 20.76
CA ILE A 218 10.11 13.99 19.61
C ILE A 218 10.64 14.69 18.36
N PRO A 219 11.37 13.97 17.50
CA PRO A 219 11.87 14.55 16.26
C PRO A 219 10.73 14.92 15.31
N ILE A 220 10.92 15.95 14.47
CA ILE A 220 9.92 16.41 13.49
C ILE A 220 9.53 15.31 12.49
N TYR A 221 10.44 14.37 12.24
CA TYR A 221 10.22 13.21 11.39
C TYR A 221 9.48 12.05 12.09
N GLN A 222 8.73 12.30 13.16
CA GLN A 222 7.90 11.27 13.78
C GLN A 222 6.45 11.38 13.31
N ARG A 223 5.74 10.25 13.30
CA ARG A 223 4.36 10.22 12.83
C ARG A 223 3.37 10.76 13.86
N ASN A 224 2.27 11.29 13.35
CA ASN A 224 1.09 11.61 14.12
C ASN A 224 0.51 10.42 14.91
N PHE A 225 -0.28 10.73 15.95
CA PHE A 225 -0.88 9.72 16.83
C PHE A 225 -1.87 8.82 16.08
N SER A 226 -1.68 7.50 16.14
CA SER A 226 -2.33 6.54 15.24
C SER A 226 -2.90 5.30 15.92
N TRP A 227 -2.75 5.16 17.24
CA TRP A 227 -3.47 4.10 17.97
C TRP A 227 -4.98 4.26 17.78
N THR A 228 -5.67 3.15 17.60
CA THR A 228 -7.13 3.11 17.46
C THR A 228 -7.77 2.61 18.76
N LYS A 229 -9.11 2.53 18.77
CA LYS A 229 -9.86 2.00 19.92
C LYS A 229 -9.48 0.54 20.22
N SER A 230 -9.08 -0.22 19.19
CA SER A 230 -8.64 -1.62 19.34
C SER A 230 -7.37 -1.75 20.18
N GLU A 231 -6.34 -0.94 19.90
CA GLU A 231 -5.10 -0.95 20.68
C GLU A 231 -5.33 -0.48 22.13
N ILE A 232 -6.28 0.42 22.35
CA ILE A 232 -6.70 0.79 23.72
C ILE A 232 -7.40 -0.38 24.41
N ASP A 233 -8.26 -1.12 23.72
CA ASP A 233 -8.94 -2.29 24.27
C ASP A 233 -7.94 -3.39 24.66
N GLU A 234 -6.95 -3.66 23.81
CA GLU A 234 -5.85 -4.58 24.11
C GLU A 234 -5.06 -4.14 25.35
N LEU A 235 -4.70 -2.85 25.45
CA LEU A 235 -4.05 -2.31 26.64
C LEU A 235 -4.89 -2.54 27.90
N PHE A 236 -6.21 -2.32 27.85
CA PHE A 236 -7.07 -2.57 29.01
C PHE A 236 -7.14 -4.06 29.39
N LEU A 237 -7.21 -4.96 28.40
CA LEU A 237 -7.17 -6.41 28.65
C LEU A 237 -5.86 -6.82 29.33
N ASP A 238 -4.74 -6.27 28.88
CA ASP A 238 -3.43 -6.53 29.51
C ASP A 238 -3.38 -6.04 30.95
N LEU A 239 -3.89 -4.84 31.22
CA LEU A 239 -3.99 -4.27 32.58
C LEU A 239 -4.91 -5.11 33.48
N GLU A 240 -6.08 -5.51 33.00
CA GLU A 240 -7.01 -6.39 33.72
C GLU A 240 -6.35 -7.72 34.09
N LYS A 241 -5.65 -8.32 33.14
CA LYS A 241 -4.90 -9.54 33.36
C LYS A 241 -3.79 -9.36 34.41
N ARG A 242 -3.14 -8.18 34.45
CA ARG A 242 -2.13 -7.86 35.48
C ARG A 242 -2.72 -7.70 36.86
N ILE A 243 -3.91 -7.14 36.99
CA ILE A 243 -4.60 -7.01 38.28
C ILE A 243 -4.83 -8.40 38.90
N ILE A 244 -5.13 -9.40 38.06
CA ILE A 244 -5.38 -10.78 38.48
C ILE A 244 -4.08 -11.54 38.81
N ASP A 245 -3.13 -11.59 37.87
CA ASP A 245 -1.96 -12.47 38.01
C ASP A 245 -0.75 -11.84 38.72
N GLN A 246 -0.84 -10.54 38.97
CA GLN A 246 0.10 -9.68 39.64
C GLN A 246 1.53 -9.57 39.05
N LYS A 247 1.73 -10.01 37.81
CA LYS A 247 3.07 -10.04 37.17
C LYS A 247 3.38 -8.75 36.42
N ASN A 248 4.65 -8.54 36.09
CA ASN A 248 5.03 -7.52 35.11
C ASN A 248 4.50 -7.91 33.72
N HIS A 249 4.23 -6.92 32.88
CA HIS A 249 3.87 -7.10 31.47
C HIS A 249 4.84 -6.32 30.60
N PHE A 250 5.43 -7.02 29.62
CA PHE A 250 6.27 -6.38 28.63
C PHE A 250 5.41 -5.61 27.63
N PHE A 251 5.45 -4.28 27.72
CA PHE A 251 4.65 -3.34 26.94
C PHE A 251 5.28 -2.97 25.59
N GLY A 252 6.52 -3.40 25.36
CA GLY A 252 7.24 -3.22 24.10
C GLY A 252 8.60 -2.54 24.24
N LEU A 253 9.25 -2.34 23.10
CA LEU A 253 10.51 -1.62 23.01
C LEU A 253 10.26 -0.11 22.86
N VAL A 254 11.18 0.67 23.43
CA VAL A 254 11.34 2.11 23.24
C VAL A 254 12.79 2.35 22.88
N THR A 255 13.04 3.11 21.83
CA THR A 255 14.41 3.49 21.47
C THR A 255 14.65 4.94 21.79
N LEU A 256 15.68 5.19 22.60
CA LEU A 256 16.12 6.51 23.02
C LEU A 256 17.54 6.77 22.50
N SER A 257 17.74 7.94 21.91
CA SER A 257 19.06 8.45 21.54
C SER A 257 19.45 9.56 22.52
N ASN A 258 20.70 9.53 22.99
CA ASN A 258 21.23 10.57 23.87
C ASN A 258 21.86 11.66 23.01
N THR A 259 21.43 12.91 23.17
CA THR A 259 21.96 14.02 22.36
C THR A 259 23.33 14.52 22.83
N ASN A 260 23.94 13.90 23.85
CA ASN A 260 25.12 14.39 24.57
C ASN A 260 24.96 15.81 25.17
N ASN A 261 23.75 16.39 25.11
CA ASN A 261 23.44 17.72 25.59
C ASN A 261 22.85 17.63 27.01
N PHE A 262 23.58 18.18 27.97
CA PHE A 262 23.12 18.32 29.36
C PHE A 262 22.74 19.78 29.61
N LYS A 263 21.47 20.05 29.93
CA LYS A 263 21.05 21.40 30.33
C LYS A 263 21.11 21.52 31.84
N LYS A 264 21.81 22.53 32.38
CA LYS A 264 21.74 22.88 33.80
C LYS A 264 20.47 23.70 34.03
N ILE A 265 19.54 23.19 34.84
CA ILE A 265 18.43 23.98 35.39
C ILE A 265 18.69 24.13 36.89
N GLY A 266 19.13 25.33 37.30
CA GLY A 266 19.65 25.55 38.64
C GLY A 266 20.89 24.68 38.93
N SER A 267 20.85 23.90 40.02
CA SER A 267 21.92 22.97 40.41
C SER A 267 21.80 21.56 39.79
N LYS A 268 20.73 21.26 39.04
CA LYS A 268 20.49 19.93 38.46
C LYS A 268 20.93 19.86 36.99
N LYS A 269 21.67 18.81 36.62
CA LYS A 269 21.91 18.43 35.22
C LYS A 269 20.73 17.60 34.73
N ILE A 270 20.14 18.00 33.61
CA ILE A 270 19.03 17.29 32.96
C ILE A 270 19.52 16.71 31.64
N ASN A 271 19.24 15.42 31.43
CA ASN A 271 19.56 14.70 30.21
C ASN A 271 18.44 14.92 29.19
N LEU A 272 18.78 15.49 28.04
CA LEU A 272 17.87 15.56 26.90
C LEU A 272 17.94 14.25 26.10
N LEU A 273 16.81 13.57 25.98
CA LEU A 273 16.68 12.28 25.30
C LEU A 273 15.76 12.40 24.10
N LYS A 274 16.23 11.94 22.95
CA LYS A 274 15.46 11.88 21.71
C LYS A 274 14.68 10.57 21.66
N ILE A 275 13.37 10.63 21.43
CA ILE A 275 12.56 9.42 21.21
C ILE A 275 12.67 9.03 19.73
N VAL A 276 13.39 7.94 19.44
CA VAL A 276 13.53 7.39 18.08
C VAL A 276 12.38 6.44 17.76
N ASP A 277 11.95 5.63 18.72
CA ASP A 277 10.73 4.81 18.59
C ASP A 277 10.07 4.62 19.97
N GLY A 278 8.76 4.36 19.99
CA GLY A 278 7.96 4.25 21.22
C GLY A 278 7.13 5.50 21.54
N GLN A 279 7.12 6.50 20.66
CA GLN A 279 6.33 7.73 20.78
C GLN A 279 4.85 7.45 21.07
N GLN A 280 4.22 6.54 20.31
CA GLN A 280 2.79 6.21 20.46
C GLN A 280 2.48 5.62 21.84
N ARG A 281 3.38 4.77 22.38
CA ARG A 281 3.27 4.20 23.73
C ARG A 281 3.40 5.27 24.79
N PHE A 282 4.41 6.13 24.70
CA PHE A 282 4.59 7.21 25.66
C PHE A 282 3.43 8.21 25.65
N THR A 283 2.95 8.61 24.48
CA THR A 283 1.80 9.50 24.36
C THR A 283 0.55 8.85 24.95
N THR A 284 0.29 7.58 24.65
CA THR A 284 -0.88 6.86 25.20
C THR A 284 -0.82 6.76 26.72
N ILE A 285 0.34 6.38 27.29
CA ILE A 285 0.47 6.27 28.75
C ILE A 285 0.40 7.64 29.42
N ALA A 286 0.93 8.70 28.81
CA ALA A 286 0.78 10.06 29.31
C ALA A 286 -0.70 10.48 29.35
N LEU A 287 -1.46 10.22 28.28
CA LEU A 287 -2.90 10.48 28.22
C LEU A 287 -3.67 9.64 29.25
N PHE A 288 -3.28 8.37 29.42
CA PHE A 288 -3.88 7.48 30.41
C PHE A 288 -3.70 8.03 31.82
N VAL A 289 -2.45 8.31 32.18
CA VAL A 289 -2.07 8.87 33.48
C VAL A 289 -2.81 10.17 33.76
N LYS A 290 -2.96 11.04 32.75
CA LYS A 290 -3.72 12.29 32.86
C LYS A 290 -5.22 12.05 33.09
N ALA A 291 -5.85 11.19 32.29
CA ALA A 291 -7.27 10.86 32.46
C ALA A 291 -7.55 10.20 33.82
N LEU A 292 -6.65 9.32 34.25
CA LEU A 292 -6.70 8.67 35.56
C LEU A 292 -6.62 9.69 36.70
N TYR A 293 -5.67 10.63 36.62
CA TYR A 293 -5.53 11.72 37.59
C TYR A 293 -6.80 12.58 37.69
N ILE A 294 -7.43 12.94 36.56
CA ILE A 294 -8.70 13.68 36.56
C ILE A 294 -9.82 12.87 37.24
N HIS A 295 -9.86 11.55 37.06
CA HIS A 295 -10.81 10.69 37.76
C HIS A 295 -10.56 10.65 39.27
N TYR A 296 -9.31 10.60 39.72
CA TYR A 296 -8.96 10.75 41.13
C TYR A 296 -9.41 12.10 41.70
N LEU A 297 -9.12 13.21 41.02
CA LEU A 297 -9.56 14.55 41.46
C LEU A 297 -11.07 14.61 41.65
N ARG A 298 -11.84 14.08 40.69
CA ARG A 298 -13.30 14.03 40.78
C ARG A 298 -13.80 13.14 41.92
N ALA A 299 -13.21 11.97 42.10
CA ALA A 299 -13.62 11.03 43.15
C ALA A 299 -13.25 11.52 44.57
N LEU A 300 -12.14 12.24 44.70
CA LEU A 300 -11.61 12.78 45.95
C LEU A 300 -12.08 14.21 46.25
N LYS A 301 -13.00 14.78 45.45
CA LYS A 301 -13.48 16.16 45.57
C LYS A 301 -12.31 17.17 45.64
N ASN A 302 -11.33 17.02 44.75
CA ASN A 302 -10.11 17.83 44.65
C ASN A 302 -9.13 17.75 45.84
N ASN A 303 -9.22 16.72 46.70
CA ASN A 303 -8.23 16.50 47.76
C ASN A 303 -6.97 15.79 47.22
N ILE A 304 -6.03 16.58 46.68
CA ILE A 304 -4.81 16.11 46.00
C ILE A 304 -3.89 15.32 46.93
N ILE A 305 -3.91 15.59 48.25
CA ILE A 305 -3.03 14.93 49.24
C ILE A 305 -3.25 13.41 49.28
N LYS A 306 -4.46 12.95 48.93
CA LYS A 306 -4.81 11.52 48.88
C LYS A 306 -4.38 10.82 47.58
N ILE A 307 -3.82 11.55 46.62
CA ILE A 307 -3.30 11.01 45.36
C ILE A 307 -1.82 10.67 45.54
N ASP A 308 -1.36 9.57 44.95
CA ASP A 308 0.05 9.18 44.94
C ASP A 308 0.94 10.37 44.50
N SER A 309 1.92 10.69 45.33
CA SER A 309 2.73 11.91 45.17
C SER A 309 3.58 11.91 43.91
N LYS A 310 3.99 10.73 43.38
CA LYS A 310 4.73 10.65 42.11
C LYS A 310 3.81 10.96 40.94
N LEU A 311 2.59 10.43 40.95
CA LEU A 311 1.56 10.74 39.96
C LEU A 311 1.22 12.24 39.96
N ALA A 312 0.94 12.81 41.13
CA ALA A 312 0.63 14.24 41.26
C ALA A 312 1.81 15.12 40.80
N LYS A 313 3.05 14.77 41.20
CA LYS A 313 4.26 15.47 40.73
C LYS A 313 4.42 15.39 39.23
N PHE A 314 4.25 14.22 38.60
CA PHE A 314 4.38 14.07 37.14
C PHE A 314 3.35 14.88 36.34
N ILE A 315 2.13 15.03 36.84
CA ILE A 315 1.14 15.89 36.17
C ILE A 315 1.51 17.38 36.32
N ASN A 316 2.15 17.75 37.43
CA ASN A 316 2.50 19.14 37.75
C ASN A 316 3.85 19.58 37.13
N ASN A 317 4.90 18.76 37.21
CA ASN A 317 5.45 18.06 36.06
C ASN A 317 5.31 18.63 34.63
N LYS A 318 5.67 19.88 34.28
CA LYS A 318 5.56 20.38 32.89
C LYS A 318 6.58 19.71 31.91
N ASN A 319 6.96 18.46 32.16
CA ASN A 319 8.04 17.71 31.50
C ASN A 319 7.62 16.92 30.26
N LEU A 320 6.33 16.87 29.94
CA LEU A 320 5.91 16.25 28.69
C LEU A 320 6.00 17.30 27.58
N PRO A 321 6.78 17.04 26.50
CA PRO A 321 6.81 17.94 25.36
C PRO A 321 5.39 18.07 24.81
N ILE A 322 4.96 19.30 24.55
CA ILE A 322 3.67 19.60 23.91
C ILE A 322 3.78 19.44 22.38
N ASP A 323 4.98 19.57 21.84
CA ASP A 323 5.30 19.44 20.42
C ASP A 323 5.58 17.99 20.02
N ARG A 324 4.62 17.11 20.30
CA ARG A 324 4.68 15.69 19.90
C ARG A 324 4.00 15.39 18.59
N PHE A 325 3.34 16.39 18.03
CA PHE A 325 2.43 16.25 16.92
C PHE A 325 2.86 17.20 15.83
N ASP A 326 2.74 16.74 14.60
CA ASP A 326 3.10 17.44 13.38
C ASP A 326 1.92 18.27 12.83
N ASP A 327 0.85 18.46 13.61
CA ASP A 327 -0.29 19.32 13.29
C ASP A 327 -0.74 20.20 14.48
N GLU A 328 -1.10 21.46 14.19
CA GLU A 328 -1.52 22.46 15.18
C GLU A 328 -2.75 22.03 15.99
N ILE A 329 -3.67 21.26 15.37
CA ILE A 329 -4.90 20.80 16.04
C ILE A 329 -4.56 19.81 17.15
N SER A 330 -3.72 18.81 16.88
CA SER A 330 -3.26 17.83 17.86
C SER A 330 -2.48 18.49 19.00
N ILE A 331 -1.65 19.50 18.70
CA ILE A 331 -0.96 20.31 19.71
C ILE A 331 -1.99 21.00 20.63
N LYS A 332 -2.95 21.73 20.04
CA LYS A 332 -4.03 22.41 20.76
C LYS A 332 -4.84 21.44 21.63
N ILE A 333 -5.23 20.28 21.09
CA ILE A 333 -5.95 19.25 21.84
C ILE A 333 -5.14 18.80 23.05
N PHE A 334 -3.85 18.48 22.85
CA PHE A 334 -3.00 17.99 23.91
C PHE A 334 -2.81 19.05 25.01
N GLU A 335 -2.62 20.32 24.65
CA GLU A 335 -2.55 21.42 25.61
C GLU A 335 -3.80 21.54 26.47
N LEU A 336 -4.99 21.53 25.84
CA LEU A 336 -6.27 21.63 26.54
C LEU A 336 -6.45 20.47 27.51
N ILE A 337 -6.12 19.25 27.08
CA ILE A 337 -6.09 18.05 27.94
C ILE A 337 -5.15 18.28 29.13
N TRP A 338 -3.94 18.77 28.87
CA TRP A 338 -2.90 18.92 29.89
C TRP A 338 -3.22 20.02 30.90
N LYS A 339 -3.82 21.13 30.46
CA LYS A 339 -4.27 22.25 31.32
C LYS A 339 -5.55 21.92 32.12
N ASN A 340 -6.15 20.73 31.89
CA ASN A 340 -7.47 20.34 32.43
C ASN A 340 -8.62 21.27 32.00
N GLU A 341 -8.49 21.90 30.83
CA GLU A 341 -9.52 22.80 30.31
C GLU A 341 -10.69 22.00 29.72
N LYS A 342 -11.91 22.54 29.84
CA LYS A 342 -13.08 21.93 29.20
C LYS A 342 -13.09 22.32 27.72
N PHE A 343 -13.26 21.34 26.85
CA PHE A 343 -13.53 21.60 25.44
C PHE A 343 -14.86 22.35 25.29
N SER A 344 -14.82 23.49 24.60
CA SER A 344 -16.02 24.19 24.16
C SER A 344 -16.74 23.39 23.07
N LYS A 345 -18.04 23.66 22.85
CA LYS A 345 -18.80 23.01 21.76
C LYS A 345 -18.19 23.24 20.38
N PHE A 346 -17.56 24.39 20.17
CA PHE A 346 -16.86 24.71 18.93
C PHE A 346 -15.64 23.81 18.74
N GLU A 347 -14.79 23.71 19.77
CA GLU A 347 -13.61 22.84 19.77
C GLU A 347 -13.98 21.36 19.62
N GLU A 348 -15.06 20.90 20.26
CA GLU A 348 -15.51 19.51 20.10
C GLU A 348 -15.91 19.19 18.65
N ASN A 349 -16.46 20.15 17.92
CA ASN A 349 -16.78 20.00 16.51
C ASN A 349 -15.52 20.08 15.63
N GLU A 350 -14.60 20.98 15.94
CA GLU A 350 -13.30 21.13 15.28
C GLU A 350 -12.46 19.84 15.41
N PHE A 351 -12.44 19.24 16.60
CA PHE A 351 -11.58 18.11 16.93
C PHE A 351 -12.18 16.74 16.62
N LYS A 352 -13.45 16.66 16.19
CA LYS A 352 -14.20 15.41 16.01
C LYS A 352 -13.51 14.39 15.09
N ASN A 353 -12.69 14.84 14.15
CA ASN A 353 -11.98 14.00 13.21
C ASN A 353 -10.50 13.77 13.58
N ASN A 354 -10.04 14.29 14.72
CA ASN A 354 -8.68 14.12 15.17
C ASN A 354 -8.57 12.84 16.04
N ASN A 355 -7.64 11.95 15.68
CA ASN A 355 -7.49 10.66 16.33
C ASN A 355 -7.06 10.78 17.80
N LEU A 356 -6.21 11.75 18.14
CA LEU A 356 -5.79 11.99 19.53
C LEU A 356 -6.99 12.30 20.44
N PHE A 357 -7.89 13.15 19.94
CA PHE A 357 -9.10 13.56 20.67
C PHE A 357 -10.07 12.39 20.88
N GLU A 358 -10.34 11.64 19.81
CA GLU A 358 -11.20 10.44 19.86
C GLU A 358 -10.67 9.40 20.85
N ILE A 359 -9.36 9.15 20.83
CA ILE A 359 -8.72 8.17 21.70
C ILE A 359 -8.67 8.65 23.14
N TYR A 360 -8.38 9.92 23.39
CA TYR A 360 -8.47 10.47 24.74
C TYR A 360 -9.90 10.35 25.32
N LYS A 361 -10.93 10.68 24.53
CA LYS A 361 -12.34 10.50 24.93
C LYS A 361 -12.67 9.04 25.23
N TYR A 362 -12.21 8.13 24.38
CA TYR A 362 -12.43 6.69 24.56
C TYR A 362 -11.75 6.16 25.81
N LEU A 363 -10.49 6.53 26.03
CA LEU A 363 -9.71 6.18 27.21
C LEU A 363 -10.39 6.71 28.47
N PHE A 364 -10.82 7.98 28.47
CA PHE A 364 -11.55 8.59 29.57
C PHE A 364 -12.84 7.81 29.90
N LYS A 365 -13.59 7.39 28.87
CA LYS A 365 -14.78 6.55 29.04
C LYS A 365 -14.43 5.18 29.64
N LYS A 366 -13.39 4.51 29.15
CA LYS A 366 -12.97 3.19 29.65
C LYS A 366 -12.58 3.22 31.12
N ILE A 367 -11.84 4.24 31.58
CA ILE A 367 -11.55 4.41 33.01
C ILE A 367 -12.85 4.66 33.79
N ALA A 368 -13.78 5.45 33.25
CA ALA A 368 -15.08 5.70 33.87
C ALA A 368 -15.94 4.44 34.01
N ASP A 369 -15.87 3.52 33.04
CA ASP A 369 -16.55 2.23 33.09
C ASP A 369 -15.86 1.28 34.08
N PHE A 370 -14.52 1.24 34.08
CA PHE A 370 -13.74 0.39 34.97
C PHE A 370 -13.94 0.74 36.46
N LYS A 371 -13.99 2.04 36.80
CA LYS A 371 -14.10 2.48 38.20
C LYS A 371 -15.50 2.26 38.81
N LYS A 372 -16.50 1.84 38.03
CA LYS A 372 -17.84 1.55 38.55
C LYS A 372 -17.75 0.46 39.62
N VAL A 373 -18.49 0.65 40.71
CA VAL A 373 -18.57 -0.33 41.80
C VAL A 373 -19.48 -1.46 41.33
N LYS A 374 -18.95 -2.68 41.24
CA LYS A 374 -19.72 -3.86 40.79
C LYS A 374 -20.24 -4.72 41.95
N ASN A 375 -19.69 -4.56 43.15
CA ASN A 375 -20.08 -5.28 44.37
C ASN A 375 -19.75 -4.42 45.62
N GLU A 376 -20.25 -4.84 46.78
CA GLU A 376 -20.12 -4.12 48.05
C GLU A 376 -18.68 -3.93 48.57
N TYR A 377 -17.74 -4.76 48.11
CA TYR A 377 -16.33 -4.71 48.51
C TYR A 377 -15.49 -3.76 47.65
N GLU A 378 -16.06 -3.23 46.57
CA GLU A 378 -15.38 -2.31 45.67
C GLU A 378 -15.71 -0.85 45.99
N THR A 379 -14.69 0.00 45.92
CA THR A 379 -14.86 1.45 45.97
C THR A 379 -14.35 2.07 44.68
N VAL A 380 -14.88 3.23 44.32
CA VAL A 380 -14.39 4.00 43.16
C VAL A 380 -12.89 4.24 43.26
N ILE A 381 -12.40 4.62 44.45
CA ILE A 381 -10.97 4.83 44.70
C ILE A 381 -10.18 3.53 44.58
N GLY A 382 -10.66 2.45 45.20
CA GLY A 382 -9.99 1.14 45.11
C GLY A 382 -9.89 0.61 43.68
N ASN A 383 -10.91 0.83 42.84
CA ASN A 383 -10.84 0.43 41.43
C ASN A 383 -9.87 1.32 40.61
N LEU A 384 -9.76 2.62 40.93
CA LEU A 384 -8.72 3.47 40.33
C LEU A 384 -7.31 3.04 40.79
N ASP A 385 -7.14 2.66 42.05
CA ASP A 385 -5.87 2.17 42.60
C ASP A 385 -5.43 0.87 41.93
N LYS A 386 -6.36 -0.06 41.65
CA LYS A 386 -6.09 -1.28 40.87
C LYS A 386 -5.53 -0.94 39.48
N LEU A 387 -6.14 0.02 38.76
CA LEU A 387 -5.65 0.46 37.45
C LEU A 387 -4.28 1.12 37.54
N TYR A 388 -4.08 2.03 38.49
CA TYR A 388 -2.80 2.70 38.67
C TYR A 388 -1.69 1.71 39.02
N TRP A 389 -2.00 0.74 39.86
CA TRP A 389 -1.10 -0.35 40.21
C TRP A 389 -0.74 -1.20 38.98
N ALA A 390 -1.71 -1.54 38.13
CA ALA A 390 -1.47 -2.30 36.90
C ALA A 390 -0.58 -1.53 35.92
N LEU A 391 -0.77 -0.21 35.78
CA LEU A 391 0.11 0.64 34.96
C LEU A 391 1.56 0.62 35.45
N LYS A 392 1.80 0.57 36.78
CA LYS A 392 3.15 0.43 37.37
C LYS A 392 3.83 -0.91 37.03
N LYS A 393 3.10 -1.87 36.44
CA LYS A 393 3.61 -3.19 36.04
C LYS A 393 3.96 -3.28 34.55
N LEU A 394 3.72 -2.23 33.79
CA LEU A 394 4.15 -2.14 32.39
C LEU A 394 5.66 -1.87 32.33
N VAL A 395 6.37 -2.83 31.76
CA VAL A 395 7.82 -2.81 31.56
C VAL A 395 8.12 -2.58 30.08
N ILE A 396 9.05 -1.69 29.79
CA ILE A 396 9.56 -1.43 28.44
C ILE A 396 11.02 -1.84 28.35
N GLY A 397 11.42 -2.35 27.19
CA GLY A 397 12.85 -2.47 26.87
C GLY A 397 13.34 -1.15 26.30
N ILE A 398 14.39 -0.57 26.88
CA ILE A 398 15.02 0.65 26.42
C ILE A 398 16.25 0.29 25.61
N ASN A 399 16.22 0.64 24.33
CA ASN A 399 17.38 0.61 23.46
C ASN A 399 18.10 1.96 23.50
N TRP A 400 19.39 1.96 23.81
CA TRP A 400 20.26 3.14 23.78
C TRP A 400 21.12 3.15 22.52
N THR A 401 20.98 4.17 21.69
CA THR A 401 21.74 4.30 20.45
C THR A 401 22.68 5.49 20.53
N LYS A 402 23.98 5.25 20.42
CA LYS A 402 25.00 6.30 20.20
C LYS A 402 25.62 6.25 18.80
N ASP A 403 25.58 5.08 18.15
CA ASP A 403 26.40 4.79 16.95
C ASP A 403 25.56 4.40 15.71
N TYR A 404 24.24 4.55 15.75
CA TYR A 404 23.35 4.25 14.61
C TYR A 404 22.79 5.52 14.00
N ASP A 405 22.61 5.52 12.68
CA ASP A 405 21.73 6.47 12.02
C ASP A 405 20.30 6.25 12.57
N GLU A 406 19.74 7.31 13.15
CA GLU A 406 18.48 7.27 13.87
C GLU A 406 17.29 6.96 12.95
N PHE A 407 17.39 7.36 11.67
CA PHE A 407 16.38 7.08 10.66
C PHE A 407 16.44 5.61 10.22
N GLU A 408 17.63 5.05 10.01
CA GLU A 408 17.80 3.63 9.68
C GLU A 408 17.24 2.71 10.78
N LEU A 409 17.48 3.08 12.04
CA LEU A 409 16.96 2.33 13.17
C LEU A 409 15.43 2.45 13.28
N PHE A 410 14.88 3.64 13.02
CA PHE A 410 13.44 3.86 12.94
C PHE A 410 12.78 3.00 11.84
N GLU A 411 13.35 2.93 10.63
CA GLU A 411 12.83 2.06 9.54
C GLU A 411 12.86 0.57 9.95
N SER A 412 13.97 0.13 10.55
CA SER A 412 14.16 -1.27 10.97
C SER A 412 13.16 -1.71 12.03
N ILE A 413 12.88 -0.86 13.03
CA ILE A 413 11.98 -1.22 14.13
C ILE A 413 10.50 -1.14 13.72
N ASN A 414 10.11 -0.13 12.93
CA ASN A 414 8.72 0.01 12.47
C ASN A 414 8.27 -1.09 11.50
N SER A 415 9.21 -1.85 10.92
CA SER A 415 8.90 -3.03 10.10
C SER A 415 8.15 -4.14 10.85
N LYS A 416 8.07 -4.08 12.20
CA LYS A 416 7.42 -5.10 13.05
C LYS A 416 6.17 -4.61 13.81
N GLY A 417 5.83 -3.31 13.73
CA GLY A 417 4.70 -2.69 14.44
C GLY A 417 3.53 -2.31 13.52
N VAL A 418 2.69 -1.34 13.93
CA VAL A 418 1.72 -0.70 13.00
C VAL A 418 2.51 -0.11 11.84
N PRO A 419 2.33 -0.59 10.60
CA PRO A 419 3.20 -0.23 9.50
C PRO A 419 3.08 1.25 9.18
N LEU A 420 4.21 1.91 8.96
CA LEU A 420 4.23 3.26 8.40
C LEU A 420 3.78 3.19 6.94
N THR A 421 3.04 4.20 6.51
CA THR A 421 2.79 4.42 5.10
C THR A 421 4.09 4.79 4.40
N ASN A 422 4.22 4.49 3.11
CA ASN A 422 5.42 4.86 2.35
C ASN A 422 5.60 6.38 2.33
N PHE A 423 4.49 7.13 2.37
CA PHE A 423 4.52 8.58 2.52
C PHE A 423 5.15 9.04 3.83
N ASN A 424 4.78 8.45 4.97
CA ASN A 424 5.33 8.85 6.26
C ASN A 424 6.84 8.58 6.30
N ILE A 425 7.27 7.41 5.81
CA ILE A 425 8.69 7.08 5.71
C ILE A 425 9.42 8.10 4.82
N PHE A 426 8.81 8.48 3.69
CA PHE A 426 9.34 9.48 2.78
C PHE A 426 9.43 10.89 3.40
N LYS A 427 8.37 11.39 4.03
CA LYS A 427 8.39 12.68 4.76
C LYS A 427 9.54 12.68 5.75
N ASN A 428 9.63 11.63 6.55
CA ASN A 428 10.62 11.50 7.60
C ASN A 428 12.04 11.50 7.05
N TYR A 429 12.28 10.73 5.98
CA TYR A 429 13.56 10.69 5.30
C TYR A 429 13.95 12.05 4.74
N ILE A 430 13.06 12.71 3.99
CA ILE A 430 13.35 14.02 3.38
C ILE A 430 13.68 15.04 4.47
N ILE A 431 12.87 15.13 5.53
CA ILE A 431 13.13 16.05 6.66
C ILE A 431 14.49 15.76 7.30
N SER A 432 14.89 14.49 7.42
CA SER A 432 16.18 14.11 8.02
C SER A 432 17.41 14.56 7.22
N LEU A 433 17.25 14.94 5.94
CA LEU A 433 18.35 15.44 5.11
C LEU A 433 18.83 16.83 5.54
N ALA A 434 17.96 17.64 6.14
CA ALA A 434 18.33 18.97 6.62
C ALA A 434 19.39 18.89 7.73
N SER A 435 20.35 19.82 7.71
CA SER A 435 21.46 19.90 8.65
C SER A 435 20.95 20.10 10.07
N ASN A 436 21.37 19.21 10.96
CA ASN A 436 21.11 19.27 12.39
C ASN A 436 22.11 20.17 13.15
N LYS A 437 22.97 20.92 12.45
CA LYS A 437 24.08 21.68 13.06
C LYS A 437 23.66 22.80 14.03
N ASP A 438 22.39 23.19 14.06
CA ASP A 438 21.87 24.20 14.98
C ASP A 438 20.86 23.61 16.00
N TYR A 439 21.01 22.36 16.46
CA TYR A 439 20.45 22.01 17.78
C TYR A 439 21.35 22.50 18.92
N GLU A 440 21.95 23.68 18.78
CA GLU A 440 22.33 24.44 19.97
C GLU A 440 21.02 24.81 20.65
N TYR A 441 20.73 24.16 21.77
CA TYR A 441 19.57 24.41 22.64
C TYR A 441 19.70 25.77 23.36
N GLU A 442 20.23 26.78 22.68
CA GLU A 442 20.37 28.16 23.09
C GLU A 442 19.17 28.95 22.58
N ASN A 443 18.08 28.87 23.32
CA ASN A 443 17.46 30.01 23.99
C ASN A 443 16.24 29.48 24.76
N GLU A 444 15.72 30.32 25.64
CA GLU A 444 14.85 30.03 26.78
C GLU A 444 13.83 28.89 26.59
N VAL A 445 13.88 27.90 27.49
CA VAL A 445 12.77 26.97 27.68
C VAL A 445 11.62 27.82 28.20
N GLY A 446 10.61 28.10 27.37
CA GLY A 446 9.33 28.59 27.86
C GLY A 446 8.89 27.68 29.02
N GLU A 447 8.15 28.20 30.00
CA GLU A 447 7.76 27.41 31.19
C GLU A 447 7.08 26.08 30.89
N ILE A 448 6.61 25.92 29.66
CA ILE A 448 6.01 24.76 29.05
C ILE A 448 7.10 24.17 28.13
N GLY A 449 7.50 22.90 28.28
CA GLY A 449 8.65 22.26 27.62
C GLY A 449 8.63 22.20 26.08
N LEU A 450 8.46 23.35 25.44
CA LEU A 450 8.65 23.66 24.04
C LEU A 450 10.14 23.89 23.87
N ILE A 451 10.80 23.01 23.14
CA ILE A 451 12.09 23.33 22.53
C ILE A 451 11.86 23.22 21.04
N PHE A 452 11.35 24.30 20.47
CA PHE A 452 11.54 24.52 19.04
C PHE A 452 12.89 25.19 18.84
N ASN A 453 13.63 24.67 17.86
CA ASN A 453 14.44 25.57 17.04
C ASN A 453 13.50 26.01 15.89
N ASP A 454 13.33 27.31 15.66
CA ASP A 454 12.47 27.86 14.58
C ASP A 454 12.73 27.18 13.22
N GLN A 455 13.97 26.78 12.97
CA GLN A 455 14.37 26.06 11.75
C GLN A 455 13.59 24.76 11.51
N SER A 456 13.21 24.06 12.58
CA SER A 456 12.47 22.80 12.48
C SER A 456 11.04 22.97 11.96
N ARG A 457 10.38 24.04 12.42
CA ARG A 457 9.06 24.45 11.92
C ARG A 457 9.18 24.88 10.47
N GLU A 458 10.18 25.69 10.15
CA GLU A 458 10.44 26.14 8.77
C GLU A 458 10.70 24.97 7.82
N ILE A 459 11.48 23.95 8.23
CA ILE A 459 11.72 22.72 7.44
C ILE A 459 10.42 21.98 7.15
N SER A 460 9.56 21.82 8.16
CA SER A 460 8.25 21.16 7.97
C SER A 460 7.34 21.99 7.08
N GLU A 461 7.29 23.31 7.27
CA GLU A 461 6.49 24.23 6.45
C GLU A 461 6.96 24.22 4.98
N LEU A 462 8.27 24.13 4.72
CA LEU A 462 8.80 23.93 3.38
C LEU A 462 8.32 22.60 2.79
N PHE A 463 8.47 21.49 3.51
CA PHE A 463 8.00 20.19 3.02
C PHE A 463 6.49 20.24 2.68
N ASP A 464 5.70 20.85 3.54
CA ASP A 464 4.26 20.99 3.35
C ASP A 464 3.94 21.86 2.12
N LYS A 465 4.62 23.00 1.97
CA LYS A 465 4.51 23.90 0.82
C LYS A 465 4.83 23.20 -0.50
N TYR A 466 5.94 22.46 -0.55
CA TYR A 466 6.46 21.90 -1.81
C TYR A 466 5.85 20.54 -2.18
N ILE A 467 5.37 19.76 -1.20
CA ILE A 467 4.90 18.38 -1.42
C ILE A 467 3.43 18.21 -0.99
N ILE A 468 3.11 18.36 0.30
CA ILE A 468 1.80 18.00 0.86
C ILE A 468 0.68 18.84 0.24
N ASN A 469 0.86 20.15 0.22
CA ASN A 469 -0.15 21.07 -0.30
C ASN A 469 -0.43 20.84 -1.79
N LYS A 470 0.58 20.43 -2.56
CA LYS A 470 0.40 20.09 -3.98
C LYS A 470 -0.47 18.85 -4.17
N ILE A 471 -0.16 17.77 -3.44
CA ILE A 471 -0.94 16.52 -3.50
C ILE A 471 -2.38 16.77 -3.02
N ASN A 472 -2.55 17.48 -1.90
CA ASN A 472 -3.87 17.81 -1.35
C ASN A 472 -4.70 18.69 -2.29
N ASN A 473 -4.10 19.71 -2.90
CA ASN A 473 -4.78 20.57 -3.87
C ASN A 473 -5.18 19.78 -5.12
N TRP A 474 -4.34 18.84 -5.56
CA TRP A 474 -4.66 17.96 -6.68
C TRP A 474 -5.82 17.00 -6.34
N LEU A 475 -5.79 16.37 -5.16
CA LEU A 475 -6.86 15.49 -4.66
C LEU A 475 -8.22 16.21 -4.61
N LYS A 476 -8.24 17.42 -4.04
CA LYS A 476 -9.46 18.26 -3.96
C LYS A 476 -10.10 18.48 -5.33
N LYS A 477 -9.29 18.62 -6.39
CA LYS A 477 -9.79 18.87 -7.76
C LYS A 477 -10.23 17.60 -8.51
N ASN A 478 -9.69 16.42 -8.17
CA ASN A 478 -9.87 15.18 -8.95
C ASN A 478 -10.92 14.21 -8.38
N SER A 479 -11.66 14.58 -7.33
CA SER A 479 -12.63 13.70 -6.63
C SER A 479 -12.05 12.38 -6.07
N THR A 480 -10.74 12.16 -6.20
CA THR A 480 -9.99 11.06 -5.59
C THR A 480 -9.67 11.43 -4.14
N LYS A 481 -9.70 10.43 -3.23
CA LYS A 481 -9.45 10.64 -1.79
C LYS A 481 -8.24 9.88 -1.24
N ASP A 482 -7.53 9.15 -2.09
CA ASP A 482 -6.46 8.23 -1.66
C ASP A 482 -5.07 8.87 -1.85
N PHE A 483 -4.63 9.56 -0.80
CA PHE A 483 -3.32 10.22 -0.74
C PHE A 483 -2.18 9.21 -0.88
N GLU A 484 -2.32 8.03 -0.28
CA GLU A 484 -1.28 7.00 -0.27
C GLU A 484 -1.09 6.39 -1.66
N LYS A 485 -2.19 6.10 -2.36
CA LYS A 485 -2.14 5.60 -3.74
C LYS A 485 -1.43 6.55 -4.69
N ILE A 486 -1.67 7.86 -4.56
CA ILE A 486 -1.00 8.87 -5.38
C ILE A 486 0.49 8.91 -5.06
N THR A 487 0.84 8.88 -3.78
CA THR A 487 2.24 8.93 -3.34
C THR A 487 3.01 7.70 -3.84
N ASN A 488 2.43 6.51 -3.72
CA ASN A 488 3.02 5.28 -4.24
C ASN A 488 3.18 5.31 -5.76
N SER A 489 2.17 5.81 -6.48
CA SER A 489 2.26 5.95 -7.93
C SER A 489 3.29 7.02 -8.35
N PHE A 490 3.48 8.08 -7.56
CA PHE A 490 4.59 9.03 -7.73
C PHE A 490 5.95 8.35 -7.55
N PHE A 491 6.16 7.55 -6.49
CA PHE A 491 7.41 6.81 -6.32
C PHE A 491 7.69 5.85 -7.47
N ASN A 492 6.68 5.12 -7.94
CA ASN A 492 6.78 4.28 -9.13
C ASN A 492 7.26 5.10 -10.33
N SER A 493 6.63 6.24 -10.60
CA SER A 493 7.02 7.13 -11.71
C SER A 493 8.46 7.63 -11.59
N TYR A 494 8.89 8.00 -10.38
CA TYR A 494 10.25 8.47 -10.13
C TYR A 494 11.29 7.37 -10.32
N ILE A 495 11.05 6.18 -9.74
CA ILE A 495 11.91 5.01 -9.89
C ILE A 495 12.04 4.63 -11.36
N ASN A 496 10.92 4.63 -12.08
CA ASN A 496 10.88 4.30 -13.49
C ASN A 496 11.68 5.26 -14.37
N PHE A 497 11.68 6.54 -14.00
CA PHE A 497 12.41 7.56 -14.74
C PHE A 497 13.93 7.44 -14.55
N TYR A 498 14.37 7.25 -13.31
CA TYR A 498 15.80 7.28 -12.96
C TYR A 498 16.48 5.90 -12.88
N SER A 499 15.74 4.79 -12.82
CA SER A 499 16.31 3.45 -12.58
C SER A 499 16.11 2.43 -13.69
N ASN A 500 17.09 1.52 -13.76
CA ASN A 500 17.03 0.36 -14.62
C ASN A 500 16.20 -0.82 -14.11
N ASN A 501 15.75 -0.79 -12.86
CA ASN A 501 15.00 -1.89 -12.27
C ASN A 501 13.49 -1.63 -12.30
N LYS A 502 12.69 -2.70 -12.44
CA LYS A 502 11.24 -2.59 -12.24
C LYS A 502 10.96 -2.24 -10.76
N PRO A 503 9.98 -1.36 -10.49
CA PRO A 503 9.55 -1.10 -9.12
C PRO A 503 9.07 -2.39 -8.46
N ASN A 504 9.46 -2.58 -7.21
CA ASN A 504 9.00 -3.62 -6.34
C ASN A 504 8.04 -2.98 -5.33
N GLU A 505 6.74 -3.25 -5.47
CA GLU A 505 5.69 -2.68 -4.63
C GLU A 505 5.96 -2.87 -3.13
N LYS A 506 6.64 -3.95 -2.72
CA LYS A 506 6.97 -4.24 -1.31
C LYS A 506 8.19 -3.49 -0.79
N ARG A 507 9.02 -2.91 -1.66
CA ARG A 507 10.24 -2.15 -1.32
C ARG A 507 10.27 -0.80 -2.03
N LEU A 508 9.08 -0.26 -2.30
CA LEU A 508 8.91 0.87 -3.19
C LEU A 508 9.67 2.09 -2.69
N PHE A 509 9.49 2.45 -1.42
CA PHE A 509 10.22 3.56 -0.83
C PHE A 509 11.74 3.30 -0.78
N SER A 510 12.19 2.11 -0.42
CA SER A 510 13.64 1.80 -0.36
C SER A 510 14.32 1.94 -1.72
N GLN A 511 13.65 1.55 -2.81
CA GLN A 511 14.15 1.75 -4.17
C GLN A 511 14.15 3.24 -4.56
N PHE A 512 13.09 3.97 -4.24
CA PHE A 512 13.06 5.42 -4.41
C PHE A 512 14.23 6.09 -3.68
N LYS A 513 14.42 5.75 -2.39
CA LYS A 513 15.50 6.27 -1.53
C LYS A 513 16.87 6.04 -2.15
N SER A 514 17.18 4.81 -2.61
CA SER A 514 18.49 4.52 -3.20
C SER A 514 18.79 5.39 -4.43
N ILE A 515 17.80 5.57 -5.29
CA ILE A 515 17.92 6.39 -6.50
C ILE A 515 18.05 7.87 -6.13
N PHE A 516 17.22 8.33 -5.21
CA PHE A 516 17.22 9.71 -4.76
C PHE A 516 18.58 10.09 -4.14
N VAL A 517 19.17 9.21 -3.32
CA VAL A 517 20.52 9.39 -2.76
C VAL A 517 21.57 9.53 -3.87
N GLU A 518 21.49 8.74 -4.93
CA GLU A 518 22.39 8.87 -6.09
C GLU A 518 22.24 10.25 -6.77
N GLN A 519 21.01 10.72 -6.94
CA GLN A 519 20.73 12.05 -7.51
C GLN A 519 21.28 13.18 -6.63
N LEU A 520 21.10 13.08 -5.31
CA LEU A 520 21.66 14.04 -4.35
C LEU A 520 23.19 14.07 -4.41
N LYS A 521 23.83 12.89 -4.41
CA LYS A 521 25.29 12.77 -4.49
C LYS A 521 25.83 13.38 -5.79
N GLN A 522 25.16 13.16 -6.92
CA GLN A 522 25.54 13.73 -8.21
C GLN A 522 25.41 15.27 -8.21
N LYS A 523 24.33 15.81 -7.64
CA LYS A 523 24.04 17.26 -7.70
C LYS A 523 24.76 18.09 -6.65
N PHE A 524 24.91 17.57 -5.44
CA PHE A 524 25.43 18.32 -4.28
C PHE A 524 26.76 17.76 -3.72
N GLY A 525 27.22 16.59 -4.19
CA GLY A 525 28.44 15.96 -3.67
C GLY A 525 28.32 15.36 -2.27
N LYS A 526 27.14 15.42 -1.65
CA LYS A 526 26.82 14.91 -0.31
C LYS A 526 25.42 14.28 -0.29
N ILE A 527 25.12 13.51 0.77
CA ILE A 527 23.88 12.73 0.90
C ILE A 527 23.02 13.12 2.10
N ASP A 528 23.56 13.92 3.02
CA ASP A 528 22.91 14.40 4.24
C ASP A 528 23.49 15.78 4.63
N ASN A 529 23.03 16.32 5.76
CA ASN A 529 23.52 17.56 6.33
C ASN A 529 23.45 18.77 5.36
N PHE A 530 22.29 18.94 4.73
CA PHE A 530 22.02 20.06 3.82
C PHE A 530 21.67 21.32 4.60
N SER A 531 22.30 22.46 4.29
CA SER A 531 21.87 23.77 4.80
C SER A 531 20.41 24.04 4.40
N PHE A 532 19.74 24.95 5.10
CA PHE A 532 18.34 25.29 4.81
C PHE A 532 18.09 25.64 3.33
N LYS A 533 19.00 26.43 2.71
CA LYS A 533 18.92 26.79 1.29
C LYS A 533 19.11 25.59 0.34
N GLU A 534 20.01 24.67 0.68
CA GLU A 534 20.20 23.44 -0.10
C GLU A 534 18.99 22.52 0.04
N PHE A 535 18.44 22.41 1.26
CA PHE A 535 17.23 21.64 1.52
C PHE A 535 16.01 22.17 0.75
N GLU A 536 15.81 23.48 0.74
CA GLU A 536 14.77 24.10 -0.09
C GLU A 536 14.97 23.77 -1.56
N LYS A 537 16.22 23.84 -2.07
CA LYS A 537 16.52 23.47 -3.46
C LYS A 537 16.19 22.00 -3.77
N ILE A 538 16.47 21.08 -2.84
CA ILE A 538 16.09 19.66 -2.95
C ILE A 538 14.57 19.51 -3.06
N LEU A 539 13.82 20.22 -2.22
CA LEU A 539 12.37 20.22 -2.27
C LEU A 539 11.83 20.81 -3.57
N VAL A 540 12.42 21.90 -4.08
CA VAL A 540 12.08 22.50 -5.37
C VAL A 540 12.22 21.46 -6.48
N ASP A 541 13.38 20.81 -6.60
CA ASP A 541 13.67 19.79 -7.62
C ASP A 541 12.66 18.64 -7.58
N LEU A 542 12.41 18.12 -6.37
CA LEU A 542 11.45 17.03 -6.17
C LEU A 542 10.02 17.46 -6.52
N SER A 543 9.69 18.71 -6.20
CA SER A 543 8.38 19.29 -6.47
C SER A 543 8.13 19.55 -7.95
N VAL A 544 9.17 19.77 -8.76
CA VAL A 544 9.09 19.86 -10.23
C VAL A 544 8.63 18.52 -10.79
N PHE A 545 9.31 17.44 -10.41
CA PHE A 545 8.93 16.09 -10.84
C PHE A 545 7.52 15.73 -10.37
N LEU A 546 7.18 16.05 -9.11
CA LEU A 546 5.84 15.83 -8.56
C LEU A 546 4.77 16.58 -9.35
N ASN A 547 5.00 17.85 -9.69
CA ASN A 547 4.06 18.64 -10.49
C ASN A 547 3.82 18.05 -11.88
N ILE A 548 4.89 17.60 -12.54
CA ILE A 548 4.80 16.98 -13.86
C ILE A 548 4.04 15.66 -13.77
N TYR A 549 4.40 14.81 -12.80
CA TYR A 549 3.67 13.57 -12.54
C TYR A 549 2.18 13.83 -12.27
N LEU A 550 1.85 14.78 -11.39
CA LEU A 550 0.47 15.13 -11.04
C LEU A 550 -0.27 15.66 -12.27
N PHE A 551 0.34 16.54 -13.06
CA PHE A 551 -0.25 17.11 -14.27
C PHE A 551 -0.57 16.03 -15.32
N LEU A 552 0.39 15.15 -15.61
CA LEU A 552 0.23 14.10 -16.62
C LEU A 552 -0.80 13.05 -16.18
N ASN A 553 -0.95 12.81 -14.87
CA ASN A 553 -1.92 11.85 -14.35
C ASN A 553 -3.29 12.45 -14.00
N VAL A 554 -3.55 13.72 -14.34
CA VAL A 554 -4.91 14.29 -14.28
C VAL A 554 -5.77 13.58 -15.33
N GLY A 555 -6.88 12.99 -14.91
CA GLY A 555 -7.84 12.35 -15.82
C GLY A 555 -8.93 13.30 -16.35
N THR A 556 -8.87 14.59 -16.01
CA THR A 556 -9.98 15.54 -16.23
C THR A 556 -9.57 16.74 -17.08
N TYR A 557 -10.23 16.86 -18.23
CA TYR A 557 -10.09 17.94 -19.20
C TYR A 557 -10.15 19.36 -18.59
N SER A 558 -11.09 19.59 -17.67
CA SER A 558 -11.32 20.91 -17.05
C SER A 558 -10.08 21.42 -16.33
N ILE A 559 -9.34 20.52 -15.66
CA ILE A 559 -8.13 20.87 -14.92
C ILE A 559 -7.00 21.26 -15.87
N TRP A 560 -6.81 20.56 -16.99
CA TRP A 560 -5.80 20.93 -17.98
C TRP A 560 -6.10 22.24 -18.68
N LYS A 561 -7.37 22.47 -19.04
CA LYS A 561 -7.80 23.73 -19.66
C LYS A 561 -7.59 24.93 -18.74
N GLN A 562 -7.70 24.74 -17.42
CA GLN A 562 -7.43 25.76 -16.42
C GLN A 562 -5.92 25.97 -16.16
N SER A 563 -5.04 25.14 -16.70
CA SER A 563 -3.59 25.29 -16.54
C SER A 563 -3.08 26.48 -17.37
N PRO A 564 -2.57 27.57 -16.77
CA PRO A 564 -2.13 28.75 -17.51
C PRO A 564 -0.99 28.44 -18.50
N ALA A 565 -0.14 27.48 -18.17
CA ALA A 565 1.05 27.14 -18.95
C ALA A 565 0.77 26.21 -20.12
N LEU A 566 -0.31 25.42 -20.03
CA LEU A 566 -0.56 24.27 -20.91
C LEU A 566 -1.98 24.24 -21.49
N SER A 567 -2.77 25.30 -21.28
CA SER A 567 -4.14 25.42 -21.78
C SER A 567 -4.24 25.42 -23.31
N GLU A 568 -3.15 25.60 -24.05
CA GLU A 568 -3.17 25.51 -25.51
C GLU A 568 -2.94 24.07 -26.01
N PHE A 569 -2.40 23.21 -25.13
CA PHE A 569 -2.00 21.84 -25.47
C PHE A 569 -2.95 20.76 -24.96
N TYR A 570 -3.93 21.10 -24.11
CA TYR A 570 -4.80 20.11 -23.43
C TYR A 570 -5.45 19.12 -24.41
N LYS A 571 -5.72 19.55 -25.66
CA LYS A 571 -6.37 18.77 -26.72
C LYS A 571 -5.60 17.49 -27.07
N TYR A 572 -4.27 17.57 -27.01
CA TYR A 572 -3.39 16.45 -27.33
C TYR A 572 -3.17 15.52 -26.12
N PHE A 573 -3.31 16.03 -24.90
CA PHE A 573 -3.20 15.21 -23.69
C PHE A 573 -4.35 14.25 -23.52
N HIS A 574 -5.52 14.55 -24.09
CA HIS A 574 -6.71 13.72 -23.98
C HIS A 574 -6.48 12.26 -24.42
N THR A 575 -5.90 12.05 -25.60
CA THR A 575 -5.63 10.71 -26.12
C THR A 575 -4.45 10.05 -25.42
N LEU A 576 -3.54 10.82 -24.84
CA LEU A 576 -2.37 10.31 -24.10
C LEU A 576 -2.67 10.00 -22.63
N ALA A 577 -3.72 10.59 -22.08
CA ALA A 577 -4.16 10.46 -20.68
C ALA A 577 -4.24 9.00 -20.22
N GLY A 578 -3.65 8.70 -19.06
CA GLY A 578 -3.72 7.35 -18.50
C GLY A 578 -3.01 6.28 -19.33
N THR A 579 -2.22 6.65 -20.34
CA THR A 579 -1.44 5.73 -21.15
C THR A 579 0.05 5.85 -20.86
N SER A 580 0.80 4.79 -21.12
CA SER A 580 2.26 4.77 -20.93
C SER A 580 3.02 5.73 -21.84
N PHE A 581 2.40 6.26 -22.92
CA PHE A 581 3.03 7.23 -23.81
C PHE A 581 3.33 8.54 -23.11
N ILE A 582 2.55 8.89 -22.08
CA ILE A 582 2.75 10.14 -21.35
C ILE A 582 4.10 10.19 -20.63
N ASN A 583 4.68 9.03 -20.31
CA ASN A 583 5.99 8.92 -19.68
C ASN A 583 7.11 9.38 -20.62
N ILE A 584 6.90 9.35 -21.94
CA ILE A 584 7.87 9.84 -22.93
C ILE A 584 8.03 11.35 -22.82
N LEU A 585 7.03 12.08 -22.33
CA LEU A 585 7.09 13.54 -22.16
C LEU A 585 7.85 13.96 -20.90
N VAL A 586 8.04 13.06 -19.93
CA VAL A 586 8.66 13.40 -18.64
C VAL A 586 10.05 14.02 -18.81
N PRO A 587 11.01 13.45 -19.59
CA PRO A 587 12.32 14.05 -19.78
C PRO A 587 12.27 15.45 -20.40
N TYR A 588 11.33 15.68 -21.34
CA TYR A 588 11.14 17.00 -21.94
C TYR A 588 10.65 18.01 -20.90
N LEU A 589 9.64 17.61 -20.11
CA LEU A 589 8.93 18.49 -19.19
C LEU A 589 9.71 18.81 -17.92
N ILE A 590 10.62 17.95 -17.46
CA ILE A 590 11.46 18.24 -16.28
C ILE A 590 12.65 19.14 -16.60
N SER A 591 12.99 19.31 -17.88
CA SER A 591 14.17 20.06 -18.30
C SER A 591 13.93 21.56 -18.21
N GLU A 592 14.76 22.26 -17.44
CA GLU A 592 14.78 23.73 -17.38
C GLU A 592 15.12 24.35 -18.74
N GLU A 593 15.70 23.61 -19.69
CA GLU A 593 15.95 24.08 -21.06
C GLU A 593 14.66 24.21 -21.87
N ASN A 594 13.66 23.39 -21.55
CA ASN A 594 12.40 23.31 -22.29
C ASN A 594 11.25 24.02 -21.55
N VAL A 595 11.33 24.12 -20.23
CA VAL A 595 10.24 24.58 -19.37
C VAL A 595 10.73 25.67 -18.42
N VAL A 596 9.91 26.70 -18.22
CA VAL A 596 10.11 27.70 -17.17
C VAL A 596 9.28 27.30 -15.96
N PHE A 597 9.93 27.19 -14.81
CA PHE A 597 9.28 26.91 -13.53
C PHE A 597 9.25 28.15 -12.64
N THR A 598 8.24 28.23 -11.78
CA THR A 598 8.24 29.14 -10.63
C THR A 598 9.24 28.67 -9.57
N GLU A 599 9.56 29.52 -8.59
CA GLU A 599 10.31 29.12 -7.38
C GLU A 599 9.67 27.97 -6.59
N ASN A 600 8.36 27.75 -6.74
CA ASN A 600 7.68 26.61 -6.13
C ASN A 600 7.67 25.33 -7.00
N GLY A 601 8.39 25.31 -8.13
CA GLY A 601 8.47 24.17 -9.05
C GLY A 601 7.27 23.96 -9.97
N SER A 602 6.33 24.92 -10.07
CA SER A 602 5.19 24.86 -10.99
C SER A 602 5.55 25.32 -12.40
N ILE A 603 4.99 24.64 -13.41
CA ILE A 603 5.17 24.98 -14.82
C ILE A 603 4.52 26.34 -15.09
N VAL A 604 5.31 27.30 -15.56
CA VAL A 604 4.86 28.64 -15.98
C VAL A 604 4.59 28.67 -17.47
N ARG A 605 5.53 28.17 -18.28
CA ARG A 605 5.39 28.11 -19.74
C ARG A 605 6.38 27.11 -20.34
N ILE A 606 6.02 26.61 -21.52
CA ILE A 606 6.93 25.90 -22.41
C ILE A 606 7.74 26.92 -23.22
N LYS A 607 9.07 26.75 -23.29
CA LYS A 607 9.97 27.67 -23.98
C LYS A 607 9.83 27.60 -25.50
N ASN A 608 9.61 26.40 -26.05
CA ASN A 608 9.33 26.18 -27.47
C ASN A 608 7.93 25.55 -27.69
N PRO A 609 6.85 26.37 -27.67
CA PRO A 609 5.48 25.88 -27.86
C PRO A 609 5.26 25.08 -29.14
N LYS A 610 5.92 25.47 -30.24
CA LYS A 610 5.74 24.84 -31.55
C LYS A 610 6.27 23.41 -31.57
N GLU A 611 7.53 23.22 -31.16
CA GLU A 611 8.13 21.89 -31.06
C GLU A 611 7.34 21.01 -30.09
N PHE A 612 6.91 21.55 -28.95
CA PHE A 612 6.11 20.78 -28.00
C PHE A 612 4.76 20.33 -28.59
N GLN A 613 4.10 21.20 -29.36
CA GLN A 613 2.89 20.84 -30.11
C GLN A 613 3.16 19.71 -31.12
N GLU A 614 4.29 19.77 -31.84
CA GLU A 614 4.69 18.74 -32.80
C GLU A 614 4.99 17.40 -32.12
N ILE A 615 5.67 17.41 -30.96
CA ILE A 615 5.90 16.23 -30.14
C ILE A 615 4.57 15.59 -29.72
N LEU A 616 3.64 16.40 -29.22
CA LEU A 616 2.33 15.92 -28.78
C LEU A 616 1.50 15.32 -29.92
N LYS A 617 1.48 16.00 -31.09
CA LYS A 617 0.85 15.47 -32.31
C LYS A 617 1.48 14.15 -32.74
N PHE A 618 2.81 14.09 -32.76
CA PHE A 618 3.53 12.90 -33.16
C PHE A 618 3.24 11.71 -32.23
N LEU A 619 3.25 11.92 -30.90
CA LEU A 619 2.90 10.89 -29.92
C LEU A 619 1.45 10.41 -30.05
N GLU A 620 0.51 11.33 -30.30
CA GLU A 620 -0.89 11.00 -30.56
C GLU A 620 -1.03 10.12 -31.80
N ILE A 621 -0.48 10.54 -32.94
CA ILE A 621 -0.51 9.78 -34.19
C ILE A 621 0.12 8.41 -33.98
N TRP A 622 1.29 8.35 -33.35
CA TRP A 622 2.02 7.11 -33.12
C TRP A 622 1.21 6.14 -32.23
N ARG A 623 0.63 6.62 -31.13
CA ARG A 623 -0.21 5.82 -30.25
C ARG A 623 -1.43 5.25 -30.97
N ILE A 624 -2.14 6.08 -31.73
CA ILE A 624 -3.34 5.67 -32.46
C ILE A 624 -3.00 4.61 -33.51
N ARG A 625 -1.97 4.87 -34.33
CA ARG A 625 -1.51 3.92 -35.36
C ARG A 625 -1.08 2.59 -34.75
N LEU A 626 -0.28 2.62 -33.69
CA LEU A 626 0.13 1.40 -32.98
C LEU A 626 -1.07 0.66 -32.39
N GLY A 627 -2.00 1.37 -31.76
CA GLY A 627 -3.17 0.77 -31.13
C GLY A 627 -4.14 0.11 -32.11
N VAL A 628 -4.22 0.65 -33.33
CA VAL A 628 -4.96 0.04 -34.43
C VAL A 628 -4.25 -1.22 -34.92
N VAL A 629 -3.00 -1.08 -35.36
CA VAL A 629 -2.26 -2.17 -36.03
C VAL A 629 -1.95 -3.33 -35.08
N ASN A 630 -1.77 -3.04 -33.79
CA ASN A 630 -1.44 -4.04 -32.77
C ASN A 630 -2.60 -4.25 -31.78
N SER A 631 -3.86 -4.11 -32.22
CA SER A 631 -5.04 -4.15 -31.33
C SER A 631 -5.20 -5.46 -30.54
N LYS A 632 -4.71 -6.59 -31.08
CA LYS A 632 -4.68 -7.91 -30.43
C LYS A 632 -3.50 -8.08 -29.45
N LEU A 633 -2.51 -7.19 -29.51
CA LEU A 633 -1.26 -7.29 -28.76
C LEU A 633 -1.24 -6.26 -27.64
N ASN A 634 -0.65 -6.63 -26.51
CA ASN A 634 -0.48 -5.69 -25.40
C ASN A 634 0.76 -4.79 -25.61
N TYR A 635 0.75 -3.99 -26.68
CA TYR A 635 1.86 -3.10 -27.06
C TYR A 635 2.19 -2.06 -25.96
N ALA A 636 1.21 -1.69 -25.13
CA ALA A 636 1.39 -0.78 -24.00
C ALA A 636 2.49 -1.26 -23.03
N VAL A 637 2.64 -2.58 -22.85
CA VAL A 637 3.70 -3.17 -22.01
C VAL A 637 5.10 -2.87 -22.56
N LYS A 638 5.25 -2.63 -23.86
CA LYS A 638 6.53 -2.32 -24.52
C LYS A 638 6.88 -0.83 -24.53
N ILE A 639 5.89 0.05 -24.44
CA ILE A 639 6.11 1.51 -24.38
C ILE A 639 6.90 1.90 -23.13
N PHE A 640 6.68 1.20 -22.02
CA PHE A 640 7.42 1.47 -20.79
C PHE A 640 8.94 1.22 -20.93
N PRO A 641 9.40 0.02 -21.36
CA PRO A 641 10.81 -0.21 -21.72
C PRO A 641 11.35 0.79 -22.75
N PHE A 642 10.55 1.16 -23.75
CA PHE A 642 10.96 2.13 -24.76
C PHE A 642 11.21 3.51 -24.18
N SER A 643 10.27 4.07 -23.39
CA SER A 643 10.40 5.40 -22.78
C SER A 643 11.69 5.51 -21.97
N LYS A 644 12.08 4.42 -21.32
CA LYS A 644 13.31 4.32 -20.56
C LYS A 644 14.57 4.22 -21.43
N LYS A 645 14.56 3.38 -22.48
CA LYS A 645 15.64 3.33 -23.48
C LYS A 645 15.85 4.71 -24.11
N PHE A 646 14.75 5.40 -24.44
CA PHE A 646 14.78 6.74 -25.01
C PHE A 646 15.37 7.77 -24.04
N ASN A 647 15.03 7.72 -22.74
CA ASN A 647 15.65 8.59 -21.74
C ASN A 647 17.18 8.45 -21.69
N GLN A 648 17.70 7.21 -21.79
CA GLN A 648 19.15 6.97 -21.84
C GLN A 648 19.80 7.54 -23.11
N ILE A 649 19.11 7.46 -24.25
CA ILE A 649 19.59 8.02 -25.51
C ILE A 649 19.62 9.56 -25.42
N LEU A 650 18.60 10.18 -24.82
CA LEU A 650 18.57 11.61 -24.54
C LEU A 650 19.77 12.03 -23.69
N ASP A 651 20.02 11.34 -22.57
CA ASP A 651 21.13 11.68 -21.68
C ASP A 651 22.50 11.53 -22.35
N LYS A 652 22.68 10.52 -23.22
CA LYS A 652 23.92 10.37 -24.01
C LYS A 652 24.10 11.42 -25.10
N ASN A 653 23.01 12.00 -25.60
CA ASN A 653 23.04 13.04 -26.63
C ASN A 653 23.26 14.46 -26.08
N LYS A 654 23.31 14.62 -24.75
CA LYS A 654 23.60 15.91 -24.12
C LYS A 654 25.09 16.23 -24.20
N GLY A 655 25.44 17.30 -24.91
CA GLY A 655 26.77 17.93 -24.87
C GLY A 655 26.72 19.18 -23.98
N ASN A 656 27.57 19.26 -22.94
CA ASN A 656 27.56 20.35 -21.96
C ASN A 656 26.17 20.61 -21.31
N GLY A 657 25.34 19.57 -21.20
CA GLY A 657 23.98 19.65 -20.63
C GLY A 657 22.87 19.89 -21.67
N ILE A 658 23.21 20.37 -22.87
CA ILE A 658 22.27 20.74 -23.93
C ILE A 658 22.12 19.58 -24.91
N LEU A 659 20.89 19.32 -25.36
CA LEU A 659 20.64 18.34 -26.42
C LEU A 659 21.21 18.80 -27.76
N ASN A 660 22.07 17.98 -28.36
CA ASN A 660 22.65 18.25 -29.69
C ASN A 660 21.63 18.17 -30.84
N ASN A 661 20.54 17.43 -30.64
CA ASN A 661 19.45 17.25 -31.60
C ASN A 661 18.12 17.64 -30.93
N SER A 662 17.12 18.05 -31.73
CA SER A 662 15.79 18.31 -31.18
C SER A 662 15.22 17.05 -30.52
N PHE A 663 14.39 17.23 -29.50
CA PHE A 663 13.79 16.10 -28.79
C PHE A 663 12.95 15.24 -29.75
N LEU A 664 12.24 15.89 -30.67
CA LEU A 664 11.42 15.23 -31.67
C LEU A 664 12.24 14.40 -32.66
N ASP A 665 13.36 14.93 -33.15
CA ASP A 665 14.21 14.21 -34.12
C ASP A 665 14.82 12.96 -33.49
N LEU A 666 15.28 13.07 -32.23
CA LEU A 666 15.81 11.93 -31.51
C LEU A 666 14.74 10.88 -31.20
N LEU A 667 13.52 11.33 -30.90
CA LEU A 667 12.39 10.42 -30.71
C LEU A 667 12.07 9.66 -32.00
N LYS A 668 12.01 10.37 -33.14
CA LYS A 668 11.76 9.78 -34.47
C LYS A 668 12.84 8.76 -34.85
N SER A 669 14.13 9.09 -34.67
CA SER A 669 15.22 8.17 -34.97
C SER A 669 15.19 6.93 -34.06
N THR A 670 14.95 7.12 -32.77
CA THR A 670 14.85 6.01 -31.81
C THR A 670 13.71 5.04 -32.17
N ILE A 671 12.57 5.55 -32.66
CA ILE A 671 11.45 4.71 -33.11
C ILE A 671 11.77 4.01 -34.43
N ALA A 672 12.52 4.66 -35.33
CA ALA A 672 12.92 4.07 -36.60
C ALA A 672 13.83 2.84 -36.41
N ASP A 673 14.67 2.86 -35.37
CA ASP A 673 15.59 1.78 -34.99
C ASP A 673 14.92 0.63 -34.19
N GLU A 674 13.60 0.67 -33.95
CA GLU A 674 12.89 -0.41 -33.24
C GLU A 674 12.55 -1.58 -34.16
N ASP A 675 12.94 -2.80 -33.75
CA ASP A 675 12.96 -3.95 -34.65
C ASP A 675 11.59 -4.48 -35.09
N ASN A 676 10.48 -4.23 -34.38
CA ASN A 676 9.16 -4.74 -34.83
C ASN A 676 7.92 -4.08 -34.20
N PHE A 677 7.74 -4.16 -32.88
CA PHE A 677 6.41 -3.94 -32.27
C PHE A 677 6.04 -2.48 -32.02
N LEU A 678 7.03 -1.62 -31.89
CA LEU A 678 6.86 -0.18 -31.63
C LEU A 678 7.17 0.67 -32.86
N LYS A 679 7.58 0.03 -33.95
CA LYS A 679 7.88 0.71 -35.21
C LYS A 679 6.65 1.48 -35.68
N PHE A 680 6.87 2.71 -36.13
CA PHE A 680 5.81 3.58 -36.60
C PHE A 680 5.09 2.94 -37.80
N PRO A 681 3.79 2.62 -37.71
CA PRO A 681 3.09 1.98 -38.83
C PRO A 681 2.92 2.94 -40.01
N ASP A 682 3.14 2.45 -41.23
CA ASP A 682 2.91 3.21 -42.46
C ASP A 682 1.41 3.41 -42.77
N ASP A 683 1.12 4.35 -43.67
CA ASP A 683 -0.23 4.76 -44.08
C ASP A 683 -1.05 3.59 -44.62
N LYS A 684 -0.42 2.72 -45.42
CA LYS A 684 -1.07 1.59 -46.06
C LYS A 684 -1.49 0.55 -45.02
N LYS A 685 -0.61 0.21 -44.08
CA LYS A 685 -0.88 -0.74 -43.01
C LYS A 685 -1.94 -0.21 -42.05
N PHE A 686 -1.85 1.07 -41.69
CA PHE A 686 -2.83 1.73 -40.84
C PHE A 686 -4.24 1.72 -41.47
N TYR A 687 -4.35 2.18 -42.72
CA TYR A 687 -5.61 2.19 -43.47
C TYR A 687 -6.20 0.79 -43.60
N ASN A 688 -5.41 -0.19 -44.06
CA ASN A 688 -5.89 -1.54 -44.30
C ASN A 688 -6.43 -2.20 -43.02
N THR A 689 -5.78 -1.95 -41.88
CA THR A 689 -6.22 -2.47 -40.59
C THR A 689 -7.53 -1.81 -40.16
N LEU A 690 -7.61 -0.46 -40.18
CA LEU A 690 -8.85 0.26 -39.83
C LEU A 690 -10.03 -0.13 -40.72
N ALA A 691 -9.78 -0.31 -42.01
CA ALA A 691 -10.79 -0.56 -43.01
C ALA A 691 -11.35 -1.98 -42.94
N ASN A 692 -10.52 -2.98 -42.65
CA ASN A 692 -10.87 -4.38 -42.88
C ASN A 692 -10.81 -5.26 -41.63
N GLU A 693 -9.99 -4.92 -40.63
CA GLU A 693 -9.69 -5.79 -39.50
C GLU A 693 -10.45 -5.40 -38.21
N PRO A 694 -10.71 -6.36 -37.30
CA PRO A 694 -11.26 -6.08 -35.97
C PRO A 694 -10.24 -5.37 -35.06
N ILE A 695 -10.70 -4.35 -34.33
CA ILE A 695 -9.90 -3.56 -33.37
C ILE A 695 -10.45 -3.81 -31.97
N TYR A 696 -9.75 -4.65 -31.21
CA TYR A 696 -10.20 -5.09 -29.89
C TYR A 696 -10.03 -4.03 -28.80
N ASN A 697 -9.13 -3.07 -29.01
CA ASN A 697 -8.96 -1.95 -28.09
C ASN A 697 -10.05 -0.89 -28.33
N GLN A 698 -11.14 -1.00 -27.56
CA GLN A 698 -12.27 -0.07 -27.65
C GLN A 698 -11.85 1.38 -27.42
N GLN A 699 -10.87 1.66 -26.55
CA GLN A 699 -10.43 3.05 -26.33
C GLN A 699 -9.81 3.65 -27.58
N ILE A 700 -9.07 2.87 -28.38
CA ILE A 700 -8.50 3.35 -29.65
C ILE A 700 -9.60 3.67 -30.66
N LEU A 701 -10.65 2.84 -30.75
CA LEU A 701 -11.81 3.13 -31.61
C LEU A 701 -12.50 4.43 -31.19
N LYS A 702 -12.67 4.64 -29.88
CA LYS A 702 -13.22 5.88 -29.31
C LYS A 702 -12.37 7.09 -29.68
N ASP A 703 -11.05 6.98 -29.54
CA ASP A 703 -10.13 8.08 -29.82
C ASP A 703 -10.07 8.42 -31.32
N VAL A 704 -10.13 7.42 -32.21
CA VAL A 704 -10.18 7.62 -33.67
C VAL A 704 -11.46 8.34 -34.08
N ILE A 705 -12.62 7.85 -33.65
CA ILE A 705 -13.91 8.45 -34.01
C ILE A 705 -14.03 9.85 -33.41
N LEU A 706 -13.57 10.07 -32.17
CA LEU A 706 -13.48 11.39 -31.59
C LEU A 706 -12.73 12.37 -32.51
N LYS A 707 -11.57 11.96 -33.03
CA LYS A 707 -10.73 12.85 -33.85
C LYS A 707 -11.36 13.13 -35.21
N ILE A 708 -12.07 12.16 -35.80
CA ILE A 708 -12.88 12.37 -37.00
C ILE A 708 -13.94 13.44 -36.74
N VAL A 709 -14.74 13.27 -35.67
CA VAL A 709 -15.78 14.23 -35.29
C VAL A 709 -15.21 15.63 -35.01
N GLN A 710 -14.06 15.73 -34.32
CA GLN A 710 -13.37 17.00 -34.08
C GLN A 710 -12.89 17.69 -35.35
N SER A 711 -12.50 16.93 -36.37
CA SER A 711 -12.05 17.49 -37.64
C SER A 711 -13.20 18.08 -38.46
N GLU A 712 -14.41 17.56 -38.26
CA GLU A 712 -15.59 17.92 -39.05
C GLU A 712 -16.48 18.99 -38.39
N ASP A 713 -16.58 19.03 -37.05
CA ASP A 713 -17.38 20.05 -36.34
C ASP A 713 -16.52 21.04 -35.53
N LYS A 714 -16.51 22.31 -35.97
CA LYS A 714 -15.83 23.43 -35.29
C LYS A 714 -16.50 23.87 -33.98
N PHE A 715 -17.74 23.44 -33.70
CA PHE A 715 -18.53 23.84 -32.53
C PHE A 715 -18.53 22.83 -31.37
N ILE A 716 -18.03 21.60 -31.57
CA ILE A 716 -17.82 20.66 -30.46
C ILE A 716 -16.63 21.14 -29.61
N ASN A 717 -16.93 21.90 -28.57
CA ASN A 717 -15.94 22.27 -27.56
C ASN A 717 -15.70 21.07 -26.64
N GLU A 718 -14.42 20.73 -26.43
CA GLU A 718 -13.96 19.49 -25.80
C GLU A 718 -14.41 19.32 -24.33
N THR A 719 -14.96 20.37 -23.70
CA THR A 719 -15.69 20.28 -22.41
C THR A 719 -16.95 19.42 -22.45
N ASN A 720 -17.57 19.24 -23.63
CA ASN A 720 -18.75 18.38 -23.80
C ASN A 720 -18.38 16.91 -24.09
N TYR A 721 -17.09 16.56 -24.14
CA TYR A 721 -16.62 15.23 -24.54
C TYR A 721 -17.02 14.11 -23.58
N SER A 722 -16.99 14.34 -22.25
CA SER A 722 -17.52 13.37 -21.27
C SER A 722 -19.03 13.13 -21.40
N LYS A 723 -19.70 14.00 -22.16
CA LYS A 723 -21.08 13.85 -22.56
C LYS A 723 -21.23 13.12 -23.89
N TYR A 724 -20.22 12.44 -24.43
CA TYR A 724 -20.41 11.53 -25.56
C TYR A 724 -19.99 10.10 -25.16
N GLU A 725 -20.86 9.13 -25.41
CA GLU A 725 -20.60 7.70 -25.21
C GLU A 725 -20.58 7.00 -26.56
N MET A 726 -19.70 6.02 -26.66
CA MET A 726 -19.49 5.24 -27.87
C MET A 726 -20.12 3.88 -27.72
N TYR A 727 -20.95 3.52 -28.69
CA TYR A 727 -21.76 2.32 -28.66
C TYR A 727 -21.53 1.49 -29.92
N PRO A 728 -21.48 0.16 -29.81
CA PRO A 728 -21.60 -0.70 -30.97
C PRO A 728 -23.06 -0.75 -31.43
N ILE A 729 -23.33 -0.68 -32.74
CA ILE A 729 -24.68 -0.85 -33.31
C ILE A 729 -25.24 -2.20 -32.90
N ILE A 730 -24.38 -3.22 -32.88
CA ILE A 730 -24.75 -4.55 -32.42
C ILE A 730 -23.88 -4.94 -31.22
N GLU A 731 -24.52 -5.09 -30.04
CA GLU A 731 -23.91 -5.62 -28.82
C GLU A 731 -23.93 -7.17 -28.78
N LYS A 732 -22.92 -7.76 -28.13
CA LYS A 732 -22.75 -9.22 -27.95
C LYS A 732 -23.78 -9.86 -27.00
N ASP A 733 -24.37 -9.09 -26.08
CA ASP A 733 -25.42 -9.58 -25.17
C ASP A 733 -26.82 -9.27 -25.74
N LEU A 734 -27.48 -10.31 -26.25
CA LEU A 734 -28.82 -10.24 -26.87
C LEU A 734 -29.98 -10.31 -25.85
N LYS A 735 -29.69 -10.53 -24.55
CA LYS A 735 -30.66 -11.04 -23.57
C LYS A 735 -31.80 -10.09 -23.13
N LYS A 736 -31.87 -8.85 -23.62
CA LYS A 736 -32.91 -7.86 -23.25
C LYS A 736 -33.28 -6.97 -24.44
N ARG A 737 -33.98 -7.52 -25.42
CA ARG A 737 -34.40 -6.80 -26.64
C ARG A 737 -35.87 -7.12 -26.95
N SER A 738 -36.58 -6.15 -27.55
CA SER A 738 -37.98 -6.33 -27.97
C SER A 738 -38.11 -7.33 -29.12
N GLU A 739 -39.32 -7.85 -29.35
CA GLU A 739 -39.59 -8.87 -30.38
C GLU A 739 -39.24 -8.40 -31.79
N LYS A 740 -39.53 -7.13 -32.13
CA LYS A 740 -39.07 -6.50 -33.39
C LYS A 740 -37.54 -6.50 -33.51
N TRP A 741 -36.86 -6.29 -32.39
CA TRP A 741 -35.41 -6.23 -32.36
C TRP A 741 -34.79 -7.62 -32.54
N ASN A 742 -35.39 -8.64 -31.93
CA ASN A 742 -35.02 -10.05 -32.18
C ASN A 742 -35.28 -10.47 -33.63
N ASN A 743 -36.40 -10.05 -34.24
CA ASN A 743 -36.70 -10.35 -35.65
C ASN A 743 -35.74 -9.66 -36.62
N PHE A 744 -35.33 -8.41 -36.34
CA PHE A 744 -34.25 -7.78 -37.10
C PHE A 744 -32.96 -8.59 -36.96
N LEU A 745 -32.58 -8.97 -35.73
CA LEU A 745 -31.36 -9.71 -35.43
C LEU A 745 -31.31 -11.12 -36.04
N GLN A 746 -32.45 -11.79 -36.20
CA GLN A 746 -32.58 -13.07 -36.93
C GLN A 746 -32.13 -12.98 -38.39
N GLY A 747 -32.20 -11.80 -39.02
CA GLY A 747 -31.61 -11.57 -40.35
C GLY A 747 -30.08 -11.57 -40.36
N PHE A 748 -29.44 -11.65 -39.19
CA PHE A 748 -28.00 -11.46 -39.00
C PHE A 748 -27.31 -12.61 -38.25
N ASP A 749 -27.92 -13.80 -38.21
CA ASP A 749 -27.42 -15.00 -37.53
C ASP A 749 -26.01 -15.46 -37.99
N ASN A 750 -25.56 -15.01 -39.16
CA ASN A 750 -24.24 -15.31 -39.74
C ASN A 750 -23.11 -14.32 -39.34
N LEU A 751 -23.35 -13.41 -38.40
CA LEU A 751 -22.33 -12.46 -37.95
C LEU A 751 -21.20 -13.17 -37.19
N LYS A 752 -19.98 -13.12 -37.76
CA LYS A 752 -18.77 -13.57 -37.05
C LYS A 752 -18.49 -12.63 -35.87
N GLU A 753 -17.96 -13.19 -34.79
CA GLU A 753 -17.60 -12.43 -33.59
C GLU A 753 -16.65 -11.25 -33.88
N GLU A 754 -15.80 -11.38 -34.90
CA GLU A 754 -14.87 -10.34 -35.34
C GLU A 754 -15.58 -9.08 -35.87
N SER A 755 -16.78 -9.22 -36.45
CA SER A 755 -17.53 -8.08 -37.00
C SER A 755 -17.97 -7.08 -35.93
N TYR A 756 -18.12 -7.51 -34.67
CA TYR A 756 -18.45 -6.62 -33.54
C TYR A 756 -17.35 -5.61 -33.21
N PHE A 757 -16.11 -5.91 -33.58
CA PHE A 757 -14.93 -5.11 -33.23
C PHE A 757 -14.44 -4.23 -34.39
N LYS A 758 -15.15 -4.19 -35.52
CA LYS A 758 -14.79 -3.33 -36.65
C LYS A 758 -15.19 -1.88 -36.41
N LEU A 759 -14.41 -0.95 -36.95
CA LEU A 759 -14.64 0.50 -36.81
C LEU A 759 -16.07 0.90 -37.23
N GLY A 760 -16.58 0.34 -38.32
CA GLY A 760 -17.92 0.62 -38.84
C GLY A 760 -19.08 0.16 -37.95
N ASN A 761 -18.84 -0.69 -36.95
CA ASN A 761 -19.86 -1.08 -35.97
C ASN A 761 -20.07 -0.02 -34.88
N TYR A 762 -19.19 0.97 -34.72
CA TYR A 762 -19.28 1.95 -33.63
C TYR A 762 -19.91 3.28 -34.07
N PHE A 763 -20.66 3.91 -33.16
CA PHE A 763 -21.24 5.25 -33.31
C PHE A 763 -21.10 6.04 -32.00
N SER A 764 -21.26 7.36 -32.08
CA SER A 764 -21.04 8.31 -30.99
C SER A 764 -22.32 9.04 -30.65
N HIS A 765 -22.78 8.99 -29.40
CA HIS A 765 -23.98 9.68 -28.98
C HIS A 765 -23.79 10.54 -27.76
N LYS A 766 -24.61 11.59 -27.63
CA LYS A 766 -24.60 12.44 -26.45
C LYS A 766 -25.19 11.68 -25.25
N ASN A 767 -24.44 11.63 -24.17
CA ASN A 767 -24.64 10.86 -22.96
C ASN A 767 -26.02 11.16 -22.34
N ASN A 768 -27.00 10.30 -22.65
CA ASN A 768 -28.38 10.40 -22.18
C ASN A 768 -28.85 9.01 -21.73
N LYS A 769 -29.12 8.85 -20.43
CA LYS A 769 -29.52 7.58 -19.82
C LYS A 769 -30.88 7.10 -20.33
N GLU A 770 -31.77 8.00 -20.75
CA GLU A 770 -33.07 7.64 -21.32
C GLU A 770 -32.91 7.09 -22.74
N ILE A 771 -32.01 7.67 -23.55
CA ILE A 771 -31.67 7.14 -24.88
C ILE A 771 -31.11 5.72 -24.78
N LYS A 772 -30.17 5.48 -23.85
CA LYS A 772 -29.60 4.14 -23.61
C LYS A 772 -30.64 3.08 -23.22
N LYS A 773 -31.69 3.48 -22.50
CA LYS A 773 -32.79 2.61 -22.11
C LYS A 773 -33.73 2.37 -23.30
N ASN A 774 -34.06 3.43 -24.03
CA ASN A 774 -34.95 3.39 -25.19
C ASN A 774 -34.32 2.64 -26.38
N GLU A 775 -33.00 2.68 -26.59
CA GLU A 775 -32.30 1.94 -27.65
C GLU A 775 -32.21 0.44 -27.40
N LYS A 776 -32.09 0.02 -26.13
CA LYS A 776 -32.11 -1.41 -25.78
C LYS A 776 -33.51 -2.00 -25.93
N GLU A 777 -34.54 -1.17 -25.80
CA GLU A 777 -35.94 -1.59 -25.77
C GLU A 777 -36.68 -1.34 -27.11
N ASP A 778 -36.33 -0.33 -27.91
CA ASP A 778 -37.08 0.13 -29.10
C ASP A 778 -36.21 0.31 -30.37
N PHE A 779 -36.46 -0.56 -31.36
CA PHE A 779 -35.81 -0.57 -32.67
C PHE A 779 -36.06 0.69 -33.49
N ASN A 780 -37.25 1.30 -33.39
CA ASN A 780 -37.58 2.50 -34.17
C ASN A 780 -36.80 3.72 -33.65
N ASN A 781 -36.58 3.81 -32.33
CA ASN A 781 -35.74 4.85 -31.75
C ASN A 781 -34.27 4.69 -32.14
N LEU A 782 -33.75 3.46 -32.24
CA LEU A 782 -32.41 3.23 -32.79
C LEU A 782 -32.33 3.65 -34.26
N LEU A 783 -33.33 3.35 -35.09
CA LEU A 783 -33.38 3.77 -36.50
C LEU A 783 -33.47 5.28 -36.64
N LEU A 784 -34.34 5.93 -35.87
CA LEU A 784 -34.44 7.39 -35.80
C LEU A 784 -33.13 7.98 -35.32
N ASN A 785 -32.53 7.41 -34.28
CA ASN A 785 -31.23 7.86 -33.79
C ASN A 785 -30.16 7.65 -34.84
N ILE A 786 -30.03 6.51 -35.53
CA ILE A 786 -29.02 6.32 -36.57
C ILE A 786 -29.30 7.26 -37.78
N GLN A 787 -30.57 7.53 -38.11
CA GLN A 787 -30.97 8.53 -39.11
C GLN A 787 -30.66 9.97 -38.67
N GLU A 788 -30.73 10.26 -37.37
CA GLU A 788 -30.41 11.55 -36.75
C GLU A 788 -28.91 11.68 -36.38
N ASP A 789 -28.21 10.55 -36.19
CA ASP A 789 -26.75 10.33 -36.08
C ASP A 789 -26.16 10.45 -37.49
N ASN A 790 -26.60 11.52 -38.14
CA ASN A 790 -25.79 12.26 -39.05
C ASN A 790 -24.43 12.43 -38.36
N ILE A 791 -23.39 11.87 -38.93
CA ILE A 791 -22.12 12.58 -38.94
C ILE A 791 -22.40 13.86 -39.77
N THR A 792 -23.06 14.85 -39.17
CA THR A 792 -23.21 16.23 -39.67
C THR A 792 -22.15 17.08 -38.97
N ILE A 793 -21.60 18.11 -39.63
CA ILE A 793 -22.36 19.05 -40.45
C ILE A 793 -21.79 19.21 -41.86
N ASN A 794 -22.60 18.88 -42.87
CA ASN A 794 -22.40 19.45 -44.20
C ASN A 794 -23.27 20.70 -44.37
N LYS A 795 -22.73 21.69 -45.06
CA LYS A 795 -23.56 22.70 -45.72
C LYS A 795 -23.28 22.93 -47.20
N ASN A 796 -22.32 22.25 -47.87
CA ASN A 796 -22.27 22.14 -49.34
C ASN A 796 -21.07 21.30 -49.84
N GLY A 797 -21.24 19.99 -50.01
CA GLY A 797 -20.31 19.21 -50.85
C GLY A 797 -20.17 17.74 -50.44
N PHE A 798 -21.20 16.96 -50.73
CA PHE A 798 -21.24 15.49 -50.88
C PHE A 798 -20.36 14.63 -49.95
N PHE A 799 -20.99 14.12 -48.89
CA PHE A 799 -21.16 12.67 -48.68
C PHE A 799 -22.49 12.49 -47.95
N GLU A 800 -23.53 12.09 -48.69
CA GLU A 800 -24.57 11.27 -48.08
C GLU A 800 -23.85 10.01 -47.59
N ILE A 801 -23.71 9.82 -46.27
CA ILE A 801 -24.06 8.49 -45.77
C ILE A 801 -25.45 8.32 -46.36
N LEU A 802 -25.66 7.36 -47.27
CA LEU A 802 -27.00 6.95 -47.67
C LEU A 802 -27.83 7.08 -46.42
N SER A 803 -28.68 8.09 -46.37
CA SER A 803 -29.45 8.35 -45.16
C SER A 803 -30.02 7.00 -44.79
N ILE A 804 -30.02 6.66 -43.51
CA ILE A 804 -30.63 5.43 -43.04
C ILE A 804 -32.16 5.43 -43.32
N SER A 805 -32.66 6.30 -44.20
CA SER A 805 -33.87 6.10 -45.02
C SER A 805 -33.91 4.72 -45.71
N ASN A 806 -32.77 4.03 -45.82
CA ASN A 806 -32.65 2.77 -46.55
C ASN A 806 -32.04 1.60 -45.75
N LEU A 807 -32.12 1.57 -44.40
CA LEU A 807 -31.99 0.27 -43.70
C LEU A 807 -33.00 -0.77 -44.25
N ASN A 808 -34.16 -0.28 -44.71
CA ASN A 808 -35.14 -1.06 -45.47
C ASN A 808 -34.66 -1.51 -46.86
N SER A 809 -33.68 -0.85 -47.50
CA SER A 809 -33.08 -1.33 -48.76
C SER A 809 -31.87 -2.25 -48.54
N TYR A 810 -31.40 -2.40 -47.31
CA TYR A 810 -30.43 -3.41 -46.91
C TYR A 810 -31.09 -4.70 -46.42
N TYR A 811 -32.43 -4.77 -46.40
CA TYR A 811 -33.14 -6.05 -46.39
C TYR A 811 -32.68 -6.89 -47.59
N GLY A 812 -31.76 -7.84 -47.34
CA GLY A 812 -31.22 -8.77 -48.35
C GLY A 812 -29.76 -8.58 -48.78
N LYS A 813 -29.00 -7.60 -48.24
CA LYS A 813 -27.53 -7.51 -48.44
C LYS A 813 -26.78 -7.99 -47.19
N ASP A 814 -25.56 -8.53 -47.36
CA ASP A 814 -24.74 -9.01 -46.23
C ASP A 814 -24.31 -7.82 -45.35
N ILE A 815 -24.70 -7.83 -44.07
CA ILE A 815 -24.35 -6.79 -43.09
C ILE A 815 -22.84 -6.60 -42.92
N ASN A 816 -22.04 -7.63 -43.18
CA ASN A 816 -20.60 -7.52 -43.18
C ASN A 816 -20.12 -6.55 -44.26
N GLU A 817 -20.80 -6.49 -45.42
CA GLU A 817 -20.48 -5.52 -46.47
C GLU A 817 -20.82 -4.09 -46.04
N TYR A 818 -21.92 -3.89 -45.32
CA TYR A 818 -22.27 -2.58 -44.76
C TYR A 818 -21.21 -2.10 -43.76
N PHE A 819 -20.86 -2.92 -42.76
CA PHE A 819 -19.84 -2.56 -41.79
C PHE A 819 -18.47 -2.37 -42.44
N LEU A 820 -18.14 -3.15 -43.47
CA LEU A 820 -16.91 -3.00 -44.22
C LEU A 820 -16.88 -1.69 -45.00
N ALA A 821 -17.96 -1.31 -45.67
CA ALA A 821 -18.06 -0.04 -46.40
C ALA A 821 -17.93 1.16 -45.44
N ARG A 822 -18.62 1.12 -44.29
CA ARG A 822 -18.49 2.16 -43.26
C ARG A 822 -17.09 2.21 -42.65
N SER A 823 -16.47 1.06 -42.40
CA SER A 823 -15.09 0.98 -41.91
C SER A 823 -14.10 1.59 -42.90
N LYS A 824 -14.22 1.30 -44.20
CA LYS A 824 -13.39 1.89 -45.26
C LYS A 824 -13.50 3.40 -45.34
N TYR A 825 -14.72 3.94 -45.22
CA TYR A 825 -14.95 5.38 -45.20
C TYR A 825 -14.30 6.05 -43.98
N LEU A 826 -14.59 5.55 -42.78
CA LEU A 826 -14.00 6.09 -41.55
C LEU A 826 -12.48 5.92 -41.51
N ALA A 827 -11.94 4.84 -42.10
CA ALA A 827 -10.51 4.64 -42.26
C ALA A 827 -9.86 5.70 -43.15
N GLN A 828 -10.55 6.15 -44.22
CA GLN A 828 -10.06 7.21 -45.08
C GLN A 828 -10.00 8.55 -44.32
N LYS A 829 -11.04 8.87 -43.55
CA LYS A 829 -11.07 10.08 -42.70
C LYS A 829 -10.01 10.04 -41.61
N ALA A 830 -9.83 8.89 -40.96
CA ALA A 830 -8.75 8.71 -40.01
C ALA A 830 -7.37 8.89 -40.67
N LEU A 831 -7.18 8.39 -41.89
CA LEU A 831 -5.92 8.56 -42.62
C LEU A 831 -5.61 10.03 -42.92
N GLU A 832 -6.61 10.84 -43.28
CA GLU A 832 -6.46 12.30 -43.49
C GLU A 832 -5.96 13.03 -42.24
N ILE A 833 -6.39 12.58 -41.05
CA ILE A 833 -6.06 13.20 -39.76
C ILE A 833 -4.72 12.71 -39.21
N PHE A 834 -4.43 11.42 -39.37
CA PHE A 834 -3.28 10.75 -38.78
C PHE A 834 -2.23 10.39 -39.83
N ASN A 835 -2.13 11.13 -40.94
CA ASN A 835 -1.13 10.89 -41.99
C ASN A 835 0.31 11.11 -41.50
N ILE A 836 1.29 10.59 -42.25
CA ILE A 836 2.73 10.72 -41.93
C ILE A 836 3.30 12.08 -42.38
N ASN A 837 2.67 12.70 -43.38
CA ASN A 837 3.20 13.88 -44.09
C ASN A 837 3.18 15.17 -43.26
#